data_AF-A0A3M8KA27-F1
#
_entry.id   AF-A0A3M8KA27-F1
#
_cell.length_a   1.000
_cell.length_b   1.000
_cell.length_c   1.000
_cell.angle_alpha   90.00
_cell.angle_beta   90.00
_cell.angle_gamma   90.00
#
_symmetry.space_group_name_H-M   'P 1'
#
loop_
_entity.id
_entity.type
_entity.pdbx_description
1 polymer ?
#
loop_
_entity_poly.entity_id
_entity_poly.type
_entity_poly.pdbx_seq_one_letter_code
_entity_poly.pdbx_strand_id
1 'polypeptide(L)'
;MTASTAKAFRWLALLLIAFGIGVIALGAAEQPSNSTDMLPDDAESTRVAEILEQRPGEDTSAAIVFFSTTDESTIDMADLGQRAEQLGGPLIPSEDMTAAIVPIEVPAEGLTDNVDLVTDIRAEAAEGLPDNVTSQVTGPAAINADLSGVFEGANFILLAVTGLIVAFLLIVTYRSPILWILPLLVIGVADRVAATGYTWILDAVGGAWNESTSGILSVLVFGAGTNYALLLISRYRDELHNHESRFDAMAATWGPTIKTVFASGATVVIGVACLLLSAIPTTRGLGMASVFGIIVAFIFAMFVLPGILVFFGRWVFWPKVPKLGDSVNHKFWDRIGEFVRGRPIPVVLVSLLILGAASIGAFQLETGLTRSDQFIDTPESISAATDLEEAFPDQDATPAIVATQQAEMVTTSLEEDGATVTPQEPAGDWDILQIAGPDTAELRELLTGTDALVGGTDAQLYDAEISNAADRQVIFPVILALILVTLMVLLRSVVAPLIMTATVVLTNVAALGVGWWISVGIFGFERFDGSTPLYAFVFLVALGIDYSIFLITRAKEEAKIVGTKEGVLRSLSATGGVITSAGILLASVFAALGVLPLVVLAQLGIVIFVGVLLDTLLVRTILIPALVQILGEKFWWPAKLDSNIPANEVSEDESLKV
;
A
#
# COMPACT_ATOMS: atom_id res chain seq x y z
N MET A 1 -1.01 -16.82 31.95
CA MET A 1 -1.42 -15.60 32.67
C MET A 1 -2.28 -16.03 33.86
N THR A 2 -2.24 -15.36 35.01
CA THR A 2 -3.15 -15.64 36.14
C THR A 2 -4.34 -14.67 36.11
N ALA A 3 -5.43 -15.01 36.81
CA ALA A 3 -6.61 -14.14 36.94
C ALA A 3 -6.29 -12.75 37.51
N SER A 4 -5.31 -12.65 38.44
CA SER A 4 -4.86 -11.38 39.01
C SER A 4 -4.15 -10.51 37.97
N THR A 5 -3.29 -11.10 37.14
CA THR A 5 -2.68 -10.39 36.00
C THR A 5 -3.73 -9.93 34.98
N ALA A 6 -4.73 -10.76 34.66
CA ALA A 6 -5.85 -10.35 33.78
C ALA A 6 -6.65 -9.16 34.36
N LYS A 7 -6.77 -9.05 35.68
CA LYS A 7 -7.40 -7.89 36.33
C LYS A 7 -6.58 -6.61 36.16
N ALA A 8 -5.24 -6.71 36.21
CA ALA A 8 -4.32 -5.59 36.09
C ALA A 8 -4.24 -5.03 34.66
N PHE A 9 -4.51 -5.86 33.63
CA PHE A 9 -4.55 -5.45 32.22
C PHE A 9 -5.51 -4.27 31.96
N ARG A 10 -6.58 -4.10 32.75
CA ARG A 10 -7.49 -2.95 32.64
C ARG A 10 -6.77 -1.62 32.89
N TRP A 11 -5.91 -1.58 33.89
CA TRP A 11 -5.14 -0.38 34.23
C TRP A 11 -4.00 -0.15 33.24
N LEU A 12 -3.35 -1.23 32.79
CA LEU A 12 -2.36 -1.15 31.73
C LEU A 12 -2.97 -0.59 30.44
N ALA A 13 -4.17 -1.05 30.05
CA ALA A 13 -4.87 -0.56 28.88
C ALA A 13 -5.17 0.94 28.97
N LEU A 14 -5.67 1.42 30.11
CA LEU A 14 -5.93 2.86 30.32
C LEU A 14 -4.64 3.68 30.29
N LEU A 15 -3.55 3.17 30.87
CA LEU A 15 -2.24 3.83 30.84
C LEU A 15 -1.72 3.94 29.40
N LEU A 16 -1.77 2.85 28.63
CA LEU A 16 -1.32 2.84 27.24
C LEU A 16 -2.20 3.71 26.32
N ILE A 17 -3.51 3.77 26.56
CA ILE A 17 -4.39 4.72 25.86
C ILE A 17 -4.03 6.16 26.22
N ALA A 18 -3.83 6.47 27.51
CA ALA A 18 -3.43 7.80 27.93
C ALA A 18 -2.07 8.21 27.36
N PHE A 19 -1.11 7.28 27.32
CA PHE A 19 0.17 7.47 26.64
C PHE A 19 -0.02 7.73 25.14
N GLY A 20 -0.85 6.93 24.47
CA GLY A 20 -1.17 7.11 23.06
C GLY A 20 -1.80 8.47 22.76
N ILE A 21 -2.75 8.92 23.59
CA ILE A 21 -3.33 10.27 23.51
C ILE A 21 -2.25 11.34 23.70
N GLY A 22 -1.31 11.12 24.62
CA GLY A 22 -0.15 12.00 24.80
C GLY A 22 0.71 12.11 23.55
N VAL A 23 0.99 10.99 22.87
CA VAL A 23 1.73 10.99 21.59
C VAL A 23 0.96 11.75 20.50
N ILE A 24 -0.35 11.50 20.37
CA ILE A 24 -1.19 12.19 19.39
C ILE A 24 -1.20 13.71 19.64
N ALA A 25 -1.19 14.13 20.89
CA ALA A 25 -1.17 15.55 21.27
C ALA A 25 0.15 16.26 20.96
N LEU A 26 1.25 15.53 20.68
CA LEU A 26 2.52 16.14 20.27
C LEU A 26 2.49 16.62 18.81
N GLY A 27 1.55 16.15 17.99
CA GLY A 27 1.52 16.42 16.56
C GLY A 27 2.54 15.58 15.79
N ALA A 28 2.35 15.50 14.47
CA ALA A 28 3.34 14.92 13.56
C ALA A 28 4.56 15.83 13.45
N ALA A 29 5.73 15.24 13.16
CA ALA A 29 6.89 16.02 12.76
C ALA A 29 6.59 16.70 11.40
N GLU A 30 7.19 17.87 11.16
CA GLU A 30 7.15 18.51 9.85
C GLU A 30 7.82 17.60 8.81
N GLN A 31 7.26 17.56 7.61
CA GLN A 31 7.80 16.76 6.53
C GLN A 31 9.13 17.38 6.06
N PRO A 32 10.19 16.58 5.85
CA PRO A 32 11.41 17.07 5.22
C PRO A 32 11.08 17.62 3.83
N SER A 33 11.48 18.87 3.54
CA SER A 33 11.26 19.52 2.24
C SER A 33 12.41 19.25 1.28
N ASN A 34 12.68 17.98 0.95
CA ASN A 34 13.70 17.62 -0.02
C ASN A 34 13.06 17.20 -1.34
N SER A 35 13.47 17.81 -2.45
CA SER A 35 12.92 17.50 -3.78
C SER A 35 13.36 16.12 -4.30
N THR A 36 14.38 15.52 -3.66
CA THR A 36 15.02 14.28 -4.06
C THR A 36 14.50 13.03 -3.33
N ASP A 37 13.64 13.19 -2.33
CA ASP A 37 13.16 12.11 -1.46
C ASP A 37 12.35 11.02 -2.20
N MET A 38 11.77 11.36 -3.35
CA MET A 38 11.03 10.44 -4.22
C MET A 38 11.89 9.89 -5.37
N LEU A 39 13.15 10.27 -5.44
CA LEU A 39 14.05 9.93 -6.53
C LEU A 39 15.05 8.85 -6.12
N PRO A 40 15.53 8.02 -7.06
CA PRO A 40 16.52 7.00 -6.74
C PRO A 40 17.89 7.60 -6.42
N ASP A 41 18.53 7.16 -5.32
CA ASP A 41 19.80 7.73 -4.80
C ASP A 41 20.92 7.88 -5.87
N ASP A 42 21.00 6.96 -6.84
CA ASP A 42 22.10 6.88 -7.83
C ASP A 42 21.74 7.43 -9.22
N ALA A 43 20.57 8.04 -9.40
CA ALA A 43 20.05 8.46 -10.70
C ALA A 43 20.60 9.81 -11.20
N GLU A 44 20.70 10.00 -12.52
CA GLU A 44 21.11 11.28 -13.11
C GLU A 44 20.12 12.40 -12.76
N SER A 45 18.82 12.13 -12.85
CA SER A 45 17.79 13.11 -12.52
C SER A 45 17.85 13.57 -11.06
N THR A 46 18.33 12.71 -10.16
CA THR A 46 18.54 13.05 -8.74
C THR A 46 19.71 14.00 -8.58
N ARG A 47 20.83 13.75 -9.27
CA ARG A 47 21.97 14.67 -9.27
C ARG A 47 21.62 16.03 -9.87
N VAL A 48 20.82 16.05 -10.94
CA VAL A 48 20.34 17.31 -11.51
C VAL A 48 19.48 18.07 -10.50
N ALA A 49 18.57 17.39 -9.78
CA ALA A 49 17.79 18.01 -8.72
C ALA A 49 18.68 18.56 -7.57
N GLU A 50 19.70 17.81 -7.12
CA GLU A 50 20.68 18.28 -6.13
C GLU A 50 21.52 19.47 -6.60
N ILE A 51 21.80 19.56 -7.90
CA ILE A 51 22.50 20.71 -8.51
C ILE A 51 21.58 21.94 -8.48
N LEU A 52 20.30 21.77 -8.85
CA LEU A 52 19.33 22.86 -8.83
C LEU A 52 19.09 23.39 -7.41
N GLU A 53 19.06 22.53 -6.39
CA GLU A 53 18.95 22.94 -4.97
C GLU A 53 20.12 23.82 -4.48
N GLN A 54 21.28 23.82 -5.16
CA GLN A 54 22.42 24.66 -4.79
C GLN A 54 22.27 26.12 -5.24
N ARG A 55 21.27 26.43 -6.06
CA ARG A 55 21.06 27.77 -6.58
C ARG A 55 20.59 28.70 -5.45
N PRO A 56 21.31 29.81 -5.17
CA PRO A 56 20.90 30.71 -4.11
C PRO A 56 19.62 31.48 -4.49
N GLY A 57 18.58 31.37 -3.66
CA GLY A 57 17.37 32.21 -3.77
C GLY A 57 16.20 31.61 -4.55
N GLU A 58 16.27 30.33 -4.92
CA GLU A 58 15.20 29.63 -5.65
C GLU A 58 14.25 28.86 -4.69
N ASP A 59 13.85 29.51 -3.60
CA ASP A 59 12.67 29.08 -2.80
C ASP A 59 11.39 29.44 -3.58
N THR A 60 11.37 29.21 -4.89
CA THR A 60 10.26 29.56 -5.79
C THR A 60 10.08 28.47 -6.84
N SER A 61 8.85 28.05 -7.07
CA SER A 61 8.46 27.14 -8.13
C SER A 61 7.75 27.91 -9.24
N ALA A 62 7.96 27.53 -10.50
CA ALA A 62 7.24 28.12 -11.62
C ALA A 62 5.76 27.69 -11.62
N ALA A 63 4.87 28.64 -11.87
CA ALA A 63 3.50 28.40 -12.34
C ALA A 63 3.30 29.12 -13.67
N ILE A 64 2.44 28.59 -14.52
CA ILE A 64 2.11 29.17 -15.82
C ILE A 64 0.61 29.36 -15.87
N VAL A 65 0.16 30.60 -16.01
CA VAL A 65 -1.24 30.90 -16.29
C VAL A 65 -1.44 30.84 -17.79
N PHE A 66 -2.30 29.93 -18.25
CA PHE A 66 -2.65 29.72 -19.64
C PHE A 66 -4.02 30.31 -19.92
N PHE A 67 -4.10 31.21 -20.89
CA PHE A 67 -5.34 31.79 -21.41
C PHE A 67 -5.61 31.23 -22.80
N SER A 68 -6.84 30.78 -23.04
CA SER A 68 -7.27 30.23 -24.32
C SER A 68 -8.69 30.66 -24.68
N THR A 69 -9.03 30.64 -25.96
CA THR A 69 -10.42 30.88 -26.39
C THR A 69 -11.23 29.61 -26.48
N THR A 70 -12.52 29.73 -26.21
CA THR A 70 -13.47 28.61 -26.31
C THR A 70 -13.98 28.35 -27.73
N ASP A 71 -13.74 29.28 -28.66
CA ASP A 71 -14.26 29.28 -30.02
C ASP A 71 -13.19 29.46 -31.12
N GLU A 72 -11.91 29.25 -30.77
CA GLU A 72 -10.74 29.46 -31.65
C GLU A 72 -10.65 30.89 -32.21
N SER A 73 -11.29 31.87 -31.56
CA SER A 73 -11.20 33.27 -31.96
C SER A 73 -9.86 33.88 -31.53
N THR A 74 -9.46 34.97 -32.18
CA THR A 74 -8.24 35.70 -31.80
C THR A 74 -8.48 36.50 -30.52
N ILE A 75 -7.58 36.40 -29.55
CA ILE A 75 -7.61 37.20 -28.31
C ILE A 75 -7.05 38.59 -28.58
N ASP A 76 -7.73 39.64 -28.11
CA ASP A 76 -7.12 40.97 -28.02
C ASP A 76 -6.21 41.03 -26.79
N MET A 77 -4.89 41.08 -27.03
CA MET A 77 -3.89 41.07 -25.96
C MET A 77 -3.98 42.29 -25.04
N ALA A 78 -4.65 43.37 -25.48
CA ALA A 78 -4.95 44.51 -24.62
C ALA A 78 -5.90 44.12 -23.47
N ASP A 79 -6.81 43.16 -23.70
CA ASP A 79 -7.78 42.69 -22.72
C ASP A 79 -7.09 41.84 -21.63
N LEU A 80 -5.98 41.16 -21.96
CA LEU A 80 -5.19 40.35 -21.02
C LEU A 80 -4.03 41.12 -20.37
N GLY A 81 -3.57 42.22 -20.97
CA GLY A 81 -2.38 42.94 -20.51
C GLY A 81 -2.47 43.44 -19.06
N GLN A 82 -3.65 43.92 -18.63
CA GLN A 82 -3.86 44.32 -17.23
C GLN A 82 -3.79 43.13 -16.28
N ARG A 83 -4.25 41.95 -16.72
CA ARG A 83 -4.24 40.75 -15.88
C ARG A 83 -2.85 40.16 -15.72
N ALA A 84 -2.07 40.12 -16.80
CA ALA A 84 -0.68 39.70 -16.77
C ALA A 84 0.15 40.57 -15.81
N GLU A 85 -0.05 41.89 -15.82
CA GLU A 85 0.64 42.82 -14.91
C GLU A 85 0.26 42.59 -13.44
N GLN A 86 -0.99 42.23 -13.15
CA GLN A 86 -1.46 41.91 -11.79
C GLN A 86 -0.90 40.58 -11.29
N LEU A 87 -0.89 39.56 -12.16
CA LEU A 87 -0.29 38.25 -11.87
C LEU A 87 1.23 38.34 -11.69
N GLY A 88 1.87 39.40 -12.19
CA GLY A 88 3.29 39.67 -11.99
C GLY A 88 4.22 39.02 -13.03
N GLY A 89 3.69 38.62 -14.19
CA GLY A 89 4.44 37.98 -15.27
C GLY A 89 4.27 38.65 -16.64
N PRO A 90 5.18 38.40 -17.61
CA PRO A 90 5.02 38.90 -18.97
C PRO A 90 3.92 38.14 -19.73
N LEU A 91 3.12 38.84 -20.54
CA LEU A 91 2.16 38.22 -21.44
C LEU A 91 2.86 37.75 -22.72
N ILE A 92 2.79 36.44 -23.01
CA ILE A 92 3.40 35.82 -24.19
C ILE A 92 2.27 35.21 -25.04
N PRO A 93 1.97 35.78 -26.22
CA PRO A 93 0.91 35.27 -27.09
C PRO A 93 1.37 34.07 -27.95
N SER A 94 0.43 33.20 -28.33
CA SER A 94 0.65 32.14 -29.32
C SER A 94 0.80 32.71 -30.73
N GLU A 95 1.38 31.95 -31.66
CA GLU A 95 1.59 32.41 -33.06
C GLU A 95 0.27 32.76 -33.77
N ASP A 96 -0.79 32.01 -33.49
CA ASP A 96 -2.13 32.17 -34.05
C ASP A 96 -3.02 33.16 -33.25
N MET A 97 -2.50 33.70 -32.14
CA MET A 97 -3.18 34.63 -31.24
C MET A 97 -4.48 34.07 -30.62
N THR A 98 -4.64 32.75 -30.57
CA THR A 98 -5.80 32.09 -29.93
C THR A 98 -5.54 31.74 -28.47
N ALA A 99 -4.28 31.83 -28.02
CA ALA A 99 -3.86 31.59 -26.65
C ALA A 99 -2.77 32.58 -26.20
N ALA A 100 -2.57 32.67 -24.88
CA ALA A 100 -1.47 33.41 -24.28
C ALA A 100 -1.05 32.78 -22.94
N ILE A 101 0.24 32.85 -22.61
CA ILE A 101 0.76 32.41 -21.31
C ILE A 101 1.31 33.59 -20.50
N VAL A 102 1.25 33.45 -19.17
CA VAL A 102 1.88 34.33 -18.20
C VAL A 102 2.66 33.46 -17.20
N PRO A 103 3.98 33.30 -17.36
CA PRO A 103 4.81 32.60 -16.39
C PRO A 103 4.98 33.47 -15.14
N ILE A 104 4.82 32.85 -13.97
CA ILE A 104 4.93 33.50 -12.66
C ILE A 104 5.76 32.64 -11.71
N GLU A 105 6.47 33.30 -10.80
CA GLU A 105 7.24 32.64 -9.74
C GLU A 105 6.41 32.60 -8.46
N VAL A 106 6.22 31.40 -7.94
CA VAL A 106 5.46 31.13 -6.72
C VAL A 106 6.45 30.78 -5.61
N PRO A 107 6.44 31.43 -4.43
CA PRO A 107 7.26 31.02 -3.30
C PRO A 107 7.03 29.54 -2.97
N ALA A 108 8.08 28.73 -2.94
CA ALA A 108 8.10 27.34 -2.51
C ALA A 108 8.14 27.27 -0.97
N GLU A 109 7.17 27.88 -0.30
CA GLU A 109 6.89 27.57 1.10
C GLU A 109 6.18 26.19 1.17
N GLY A 110 6.03 25.59 2.35
CA GLY A 110 5.63 24.18 2.51
C GLY A 110 4.40 23.77 1.67
N LEU A 111 4.28 22.48 1.32
CA LEU A 111 3.31 21.94 0.35
C LEU A 111 1.84 22.41 0.53
N THR A 112 1.42 22.75 1.75
CA THR A 112 0.06 23.25 2.03
C THR A 112 -0.13 24.74 1.71
N ASP A 113 0.88 25.57 1.91
CA ASP A 113 0.83 27.00 1.58
C ASP A 113 0.76 27.22 0.06
N ASN A 114 1.35 26.31 -0.73
CA ASN A 114 1.26 26.32 -2.19
C ASN A 114 -0.15 26.02 -2.72
N VAL A 115 -0.97 25.24 -1.99
CA VAL A 115 -2.35 24.93 -2.41
C VAL A 115 -3.21 26.19 -2.41
N ASP A 116 -3.16 26.94 -1.30
CA ASP A 116 -3.92 28.17 -1.15
C ASP A 116 -3.44 29.22 -2.16
N LEU A 117 -2.13 29.37 -2.35
CA LEU A 117 -1.58 30.36 -3.27
C LEU A 117 -1.93 30.06 -4.74
N VAL A 118 -1.84 28.80 -5.19
CA VAL A 118 -2.27 28.42 -6.55
C VAL A 118 -3.78 28.62 -6.71
N THR A 119 -4.57 28.38 -5.66
CA THR A 119 -6.01 28.65 -5.67
C THR A 119 -6.31 30.13 -5.83
N ASP A 120 -5.55 30.99 -5.15
CA ASP A 120 -5.65 32.44 -5.29
C ASP A 120 -5.22 32.89 -6.70
N ILE A 121 -4.15 32.33 -7.26
CA ILE A 121 -3.72 32.61 -8.65
C ILE A 121 -4.80 32.20 -9.65
N ARG A 122 -5.46 31.05 -9.48
CA ARG A 122 -6.57 30.61 -10.33
C ARG A 122 -7.76 31.57 -10.26
N ALA A 123 -8.14 31.96 -9.04
CA ALA A 123 -9.22 32.91 -8.81
C ALA A 123 -8.89 34.28 -9.40
N GLU A 124 -7.63 34.70 -9.28
CA GLU A 124 -7.11 35.90 -9.90
C GLU A 124 -7.19 35.74 -11.44
N ALA A 125 -6.49 34.79 -12.05
CA ALA A 125 -6.50 34.59 -13.50
C ALA A 125 -7.91 34.61 -14.15
N ALA A 126 -8.94 34.05 -13.48
CA ALA A 126 -10.31 33.99 -13.97
C ALA A 126 -11.14 35.29 -13.88
N GLU A 127 -10.71 36.29 -13.11
CA GLU A 127 -11.52 37.49 -12.85
C GLU A 127 -11.52 38.47 -14.04
N GLY A 128 -12.71 38.93 -14.45
CA GLY A 128 -12.85 40.01 -15.44
C GLY A 128 -12.46 39.63 -16.87
N LEU A 129 -12.31 38.34 -17.17
CA LEU A 129 -12.04 37.85 -18.52
C LEU A 129 -13.21 38.11 -19.48
N PRO A 130 -12.93 38.31 -20.78
CA PRO A 130 -13.95 38.31 -21.83
C PRO A 130 -14.75 37.00 -21.86
N ASP A 131 -16.02 37.05 -22.27
CA ASP A 131 -16.94 35.89 -22.26
C ASP A 131 -16.44 34.68 -23.07
N ASN A 132 -15.53 34.88 -24.03
CA ASN A 132 -14.96 33.85 -24.90
C ASN A 132 -13.59 33.32 -24.44
N VAL A 133 -13.00 33.87 -23.37
CA VAL A 133 -11.66 33.50 -22.88
C VAL A 133 -11.75 32.75 -21.57
N THR A 134 -11.02 31.64 -21.48
CA THR A 134 -10.85 30.85 -20.26
C THR A 134 -9.41 30.95 -19.76
N SER A 135 -9.23 30.85 -18.45
CA SER A 135 -7.91 30.74 -17.82
C SER A 135 -7.76 29.43 -17.09
N GLN A 136 -6.59 28.82 -17.18
CA GLN A 136 -6.18 27.67 -16.39
C GLN A 136 -4.75 27.89 -15.85
N VAL A 137 -4.37 27.17 -14.81
CA VAL A 137 -3.03 27.30 -14.21
C VAL A 137 -2.31 25.95 -14.19
N THR A 138 -1.12 25.92 -14.78
CA THR A 138 -0.23 24.75 -14.87
C THR A 138 1.19 25.07 -14.36
N GLY A 139 2.14 24.18 -14.63
CA GLY A 139 3.52 24.24 -14.18
C GLY A 139 3.76 23.46 -12.87
N PRO A 140 5.03 23.28 -12.48
CA PRO A 140 5.40 22.47 -11.32
C PRO A 140 4.70 22.87 -10.02
N ALA A 141 4.49 24.17 -9.77
CA ALA A 141 3.82 24.64 -8.56
C ALA A 141 2.34 24.20 -8.53
N ALA A 142 1.62 24.39 -9.63
CA ALA A 142 0.20 24.05 -9.74
C ALA A 142 -0.03 22.54 -9.67
N ILE A 143 0.84 21.75 -10.30
CA ILE A 143 0.74 20.29 -10.27
C ILE A 143 1.00 19.75 -8.85
N ASN A 144 1.99 20.29 -8.15
CA ASN A 144 2.27 19.90 -6.75
C ASN A 144 1.15 20.34 -5.80
N ALA A 145 0.57 21.52 -6.03
CA ALA A 145 -0.61 21.99 -5.31
C ALA A 145 -1.82 21.07 -5.51
N ASP A 146 -2.12 20.68 -6.75
CA ASP A 146 -3.23 19.75 -7.04
C ASP A 146 -2.99 18.37 -6.43
N LEU A 147 -1.75 17.87 -6.47
CA LEU A 147 -1.37 16.62 -5.81
C LEU A 147 -1.57 16.69 -4.28
N SER A 148 -1.19 17.79 -3.65
CA SER A 148 -1.32 18.00 -2.20
C SER A 148 -2.78 18.22 -1.79
N GLY A 149 -3.52 19.03 -2.53
CA GLY A 149 -4.94 19.32 -2.32
C GLY A 149 -5.82 18.07 -2.42
N VAL A 150 -5.45 17.12 -3.29
CA VAL A 150 -6.08 15.79 -3.39
C VAL A 150 -6.05 15.01 -2.07
N PHE A 151 -5.00 15.18 -1.25
CA PHE A 151 -4.90 14.52 0.05
C PHE A 151 -5.56 15.30 1.18
N GLU A 152 -5.89 16.58 0.96
CA GLU A 152 -6.56 17.41 1.96
C GLU A 152 -7.97 16.86 2.24
N GLY A 153 -8.26 16.58 3.52
CA GLY A 153 -9.51 15.92 3.93
C GLY A 153 -9.62 14.43 3.55
N ALA A 154 -8.86 13.94 2.57
CA ALA A 154 -8.90 12.57 2.09
C ALA A 154 -8.46 11.56 3.17
N ASN A 155 -7.51 11.93 4.04
CA ASN A 155 -7.12 11.14 5.21
C ASN A 155 -8.29 10.89 6.18
N PHE A 156 -9.18 11.87 6.35
CA PHE A 156 -10.38 11.71 7.18
C PHE A 156 -11.40 10.79 6.49
N ILE A 157 -11.60 10.96 5.18
CA ILE A 157 -12.49 10.11 4.38
C ILE A 157 -12.00 8.66 4.39
N LEU A 158 -10.71 8.42 4.16
CA LEU A 158 -10.09 7.09 4.21
C LEU A 158 -10.34 6.41 5.55
N LEU A 159 -10.08 7.12 6.67
CA LEU A 159 -10.33 6.59 8.01
C LEU A 159 -11.82 6.28 8.23
N ALA A 160 -12.72 7.18 7.80
CA ALA A 160 -14.16 7.00 7.95
C ALA A 160 -14.68 5.80 7.14
N VAL A 161 -14.30 5.68 5.87
CA VAL A 161 -14.69 4.56 5.00
C VAL A 161 -14.13 3.25 5.53
N THR A 162 -12.84 3.22 5.88
CA THR A 162 -12.17 2.04 6.45
C THR A 162 -12.85 1.61 7.75
N GLY A 163 -13.16 2.58 8.63
CA GLY A 163 -13.90 2.35 9.87
C GLY A 163 -15.31 1.81 9.66
N LEU A 164 -16.05 2.33 8.67
CA LEU A 164 -17.39 1.87 8.33
C LEU A 164 -17.38 0.44 7.76
N ILE A 165 -16.43 0.13 6.88
CA ILE A 165 -16.24 -1.21 6.31
C ILE A 165 -15.99 -2.21 7.44
N VAL A 166 -15.05 -1.92 8.33
CA VAL A 166 -14.75 -2.81 9.46
C VAL A 166 -15.91 -2.89 10.44
N ALA A 167 -16.57 -1.77 10.76
CA ALA A 167 -17.75 -1.77 11.61
C ALA A 167 -18.82 -2.72 11.05
N PHE A 168 -19.12 -2.59 9.76
CA PHE A 168 -20.07 -3.45 9.07
C PHE A 168 -19.65 -4.93 9.13
N LEU A 169 -18.40 -5.24 8.80
CA LEU A 169 -17.92 -6.63 8.81
C LEU A 169 -17.89 -7.24 10.23
N LEU A 170 -17.55 -6.46 11.25
CA LEU A 170 -17.58 -6.91 12.64
C LEU A 170 -19.02 -7.16 13.11
N ILE A 171 -19.97 -6.29 12.73
CA ILE A 171 -21.40 -6.49 13.00
C ILE A 171 -21.88 -7.78 12.34
N VAL A 172 -21.53 -8.03 11.07
CA VAL A 172 -21.94 -9.24 10.36
C VAL A 172 -21.31 -10.50 10.96
N THR A 173 -20.02 -10.45 11.27
CA THR A 173 -19.24 -11.60 11.75
C THR A 173 -19.68 -12.04 13.15
N TYR A 174 -19.81 -11.10 14.09
CA TYR A 174 -20.17 -11.42 15.48
C TYR A 174 -21.65 -11.30 15.79
N ARG A 175 -22.43 -10.72 14.87
CA ARG A 175 -23.85 -10.40 15.06
C ARG A 175 -24.11 -9.57 16.31
N SER A 176 -23.13 -8.76 16.74
CA SER A 176 -23.23 -7.85 17.88
C SER A 176 -23.17 -6.40 17.39
N PRO A 177 -24.18 -5.57 17.71
CA PRO A 177 -24.21 -4.16 17.30
C PRO A 177 -23.31 -3.26 18.16
N ILE A 178 -22.69 -3.78 19.22
CA ILE A 178 -21.88 -3.00 20.17
C ILE A 178 -20.41 -3.42 20.12
N LEU A 179 -20.13 -4.69 19.86
CA LEU A 179 -18.78 -5.24 19.93
C LEU A 179 -17.80 -4.51 19.02
N TRP A 180 -18.24 -4.08 17.84
CA TRP A 180 -17.38 -3.44 16.83
C TRP A 180 -16.74 -2.14 17.33
N ILE A 181 -17.37 -1.41 18.26
CA ILE A 181 -16.87 -0.13 18.78
C ILE A 181 -15.54 -0.31 19.52
N LEU A 182 -15.40 -1.39 20.29
CA LEU A 182 -14.23 -1.61 21.14
C LEU A 182 -12.93 -1.83 20.35
N PRO A 183 -12.83 -2.82 19.43
CA PRO A 183 -11.63 -2.98 18.62
C PRO A 183 -11.42 -1.78 17.70
N LEU A 184 -12.47 -1.16 17.15
CA LEU A 184 -12.28 0.02 16.30
C LEU A 184 -11.70 1.21 17.03
N LEU A 185 -12.16 1.50 18.24
CA LEU A 185 -11.59 2.59 19.03
C LEU A 185 -10.12 2.30 19.36
N VAL A 186 -9.82 1.08 19.81
CA VAL A 186 -8.46 0.69 20.18
C VAL A 186 -7.51 0.76 18.98
N ILE A 187 -7.93 0.23 17.82
CA ILE A 187 -7.11 0.24 16.60
C ILE A 187 -7.05 1.63 15.97
N GLY A 188 -8.12 2.44 16.05
CA GLY A 188 -8.08 3.83 15.60
C GLY A 188 -7.12 4.70 16.43
N VAL A 189 -7.02 4.47 17.75
CA VAL A 189 -5.98 5.11 18.57
C VAL A 189 -4.59 4.58 18.18
N ALA A 190 -4.45 3.28 17.95
CA ALA A 190 -3.19 2.67 17.51
C ALA A 190 -2.71 3.26 16.17
N ASP A 191 -3.62 3.45 15.23
CA ASP A 191 -3.40 4.09 13.93
C ASP A 191 -2.88 5.52 14.10
N ARG A 192 -3.54 6.36 14.90
CA ARG A 192 -3.07 7.74 15.13
C ARG A 192 -1.72 7.79 15.83
N VAL A 193 -1.46 6.88 16.78
CA VAL A 193 -0.13 6.75 17.42
C VAL A 193 0.92 6.31 16.41
N ALA A 194 0.59 5.37 15.51
CA ALA A 194 1.49 4.94 14.45
C ALA A 194 1.79 6.10 13.49
N ALA A 195 0.74 6.74 12.97
CA ALA A 195 0.78 7.87 12.03
C ALA A 195 1.56 9.06 12.59
N THR A 196 1.46 9.32 13.90
CA THR A 196 2.26 10.36 14.54
C THR A 196 3.70 9.88 14.75
N GLY A 197 3.88 8.73 15.42
CA GLY A 197 5.19 8.27 15.86
C GLY A 197 6.17 7.92 14.73
N TYR A 198 5.71 7.47 13.56
CA TYR A 198 6.62 7.16 12.46
C TYR A 198 7.31 8.42 11.92
N THR A 199 6.62 9.57 11.90
CA THR A 199 7.19 10.83 11.41
C THR A 199 8.41 11.24 12.24
N TRP A 200 8.31 11.15 13.57
CA TRP A 200 9.43 11.40 14.49
C TRP A 200 10.58 10.39 14.34
N ILE A 201 10.26 9.12 14.07
CA ILE A 201 11.29 8.09 13.86
C ILE A 201 12.05 8.36 12.57
N LEU A 202 11.32 8.69 11.50
CA LEU A 202 11.89 8.99 10.20
C LEU A 202 12.72 10.26 10.26
N ASP A 203 12.21 11.33 10.84
CA ASP A 203 12.96 12.58 11.07
C ASP A 203 14.28 12.30 11.82
N ALA A 204 14.24 11.51 12.89
CA ALA A 204 15.43 11.17 13.68
C ALA A 204 16.50 10.36 12.92
N VAL A 205 16.13 9.66 11.85
CA VAL A 205 17.06 8.87 11.01
C VAL A 205 17.32 9.50 9.65
N GLY A 206 16.77 10.68 9.37
CA GLY A 206 16.82 11.32 8.05
C GLY A 206 16.07 10.53 6.97
N GLY A 207 14.97 9.86 7.34
CA GLY A 207 14.16 9.08 6.43
C GLY A 207 13.08 9.91 5.74
N ALA A 208 12.96 9.74 4.43
CA ALA A 208 11.95 10.37 3.60
C ALA A 208 10.54 9.77 3.81
N TRP A 209 9.51 10.60 3.75
CA TRP A 209 8.11 10.16 3.70
C TRP A 209 7.21 11.20 3.04
N ASN A 210 6.03 10.76 2.63
CA ASN A 210 4.99 11.59 1.98
C ASN A 210 3.58 11.15 2.41
N GLU A 211 2.57 11.78 1.84
CA GLU A 211 1.15 11.55 2.12
C GLU A 211 0.72 10.11 1.79
N SER A 212 1.25 9.54 0.70
CA SER A 212 0.99 8.15 0.34
C SER A 212 1.50 7.17 1.41
N THR A 213 2.63 7.48 2.05
CA THR A 213 3.18 6.70 3.17
C THR A 213 2.18 6.65 4.33
N SER A 214 1.58 7.79 4.67
CA SER A 214 0.56 7.88 5.74
C SER A 214 -0.71 7.09 5.39
N GLY A 215 -1.22 7.23 4.16
CA GLY A 215 -2.41 6.51 3.69
C GLY A 215 -2.24 4.98 3.70
N ILE A 216 -1.13 4.49 3.14
CA ILE A 216 -0.80 3.05 3.10
C ILE A 216 -0.58 2.51 4.52
N LEU A 217 0.17 3.24 5.36
CA LEU A 217 0.39 2.88 6.76
C LEU A 217 -0.94 2.73 7.51
N SER A 218 -1.86 3.68 7.31
CA SER A 218 -3.13 3.68 8.04
C SER A 218 -3.96 2.44 7.73
N VAL A 219 -4.08 2.11 6.45
CA VAL A 219 -4.79 0.90 6.00
C VAL A 219 -4.11 -0.37 6.48
N LEU A 220 -2.78 -0.41 6.47
CA LEU A 220 -2.01 -1.55 6.98
C LEU A 220 -2.23 -1.75 8.48
N VAL A 221 -2.11 -0.69 9.29
CA VAL A 221 -2.32 -0.72 10.75
C VAL A 221 -3.75 -1.13 11.08
N PHE A 222 -4.73 -0.59 10.35
CA PHE A 222 -6.12 -0.91 10.57
C PHE A 222 -6.44 -2.36 10.19
N GLY A 223 -5.95 -2.82 9.04
CA GLY A 223 -6.13 -4.17 8.54
C GLY A 223 -5.48 -5.21 9.46
N ALA A 224 -4.18 -5.05 9.74
CA ALA A 224 -3.43 -5.96 10.61
C ALA A 224 -3.93 -5.90 12.06
N GLY A 225 -4.13 -4.70 12.62
CA GLY A 225 -4.60 -4.49 13.98
C GLY A 225 -5.99 -5.07 14.23
N THR A 226 -6.92 -4.86 13.29
CA THR A 226 -8.25 -5.46 13.37
C THR A 226 -8.20 -6.97 13.25
N ASN A 227 -7.35 -7.53 12.37
CA ASN A 227 -7.15 -8.97 12.29
C ASN A 227 -6.62 -9.56 13.62
N TYR A 228 -5.63 -8.92 14.24
CA TYR A 228 -5.14 -9.33 15.55
C TYR A 228 -6.23 -9.27 16.62
N ALA A 229 -7.07 -8.22 16.58
CA ALA A 229 -8.23 -8.07 17.44
C ALA A 229 -9.26 -9.20 17.22
N LEU A 230 -9.56 -9.56 15.96
CA LEU A 230 -10.46 -10.65 15.61
C LEU A 230 -10.02 -11.99 16.19
N LEU A 231 -8.74 -12.33 16.05
CA LEU A 231 -8.17 -13.57 16.58
C LEU A 231 -8.27 -13.64 18.11
N LEU A 232 -7.97 -12.53 18.79
CA LEU A 232 -8.11 -12.43 20.23
C LEU A 232 -9.58 -12.55 20.65
N ILE A 233 -10.48 -11.79 20.02
CA ILE A 233 -11.90 -11.76 20.36
C ILE A 233 -12.54 -13.12 20.11
N SER A 234 -12.21 -13.80 19.01
CA SER A 234 -12.72 -15.14 18.71
C SER A 234 -12.30 -16.13 19.80
N ARG A 235 -11.00 -16.20 20.12
CA ARG A 235 -10.50 -17.12 21.15
C ARG A 235 -11.04 -16.79 22.54
N TYR A 236 -11.19 -15.50 22.86
CA TYR A 236 -11.80 -15.06 24.11
C TYR A 236 -13.27 -15.46 24.21
N ARG A 237 -14.01 -15.31 23.11
CA ARG A 237 -15.40 -15.74 23.00
C ARG A 237 -15.54 -17.25 23.17
N ASP A 238 -14.65 -18.04 22.58
CA ASP A 238 -14.65 -19.50 22.74
C ASP A 238 -14.39 -19.88 24.20
N GLU A 239 -13.41 -19.26 24.85
CA GLU A 239 -13.04 -19.56 26.24
C GLU A 239 -14.11 -19.15 27.27
N LEU A 240 -14.97 -18.18 26.95
CA LEU A 240 -16.12 -17.80 27.78
C LEU A 240 -17.19 -18.92 27.90
N HIS A 241 -17.16 -19.94 27.02
CA HIS A 241 -18.00 -21.14 27.14
C HIS A 241 -17.43 -22.15 28.15
N ASN A 242 -16.14 -22.08 28.46
CA ASN A 242 -15.45 -23.03 29.34
C ASN A 242 -15.20 -22.47 30.75
N HIS A 243 -15.11 -21.15 30.88
CA HIS A 243 -14.84 -20.47 32.14
C HIS A 243 -16.01 -19.58 32.55
N GLU A 244 -16.36 -19.53 33.84
CA GLU A 244 -17.39 -18.61 34.36
C GLU A 244 -16.87 -17.18 34.52
N SER A 245 -15.64 -17.03 35.00
CA SER A 245 -15.01 -15.71 35.20
C SER A 245 -14.44 -15.17 33.88
N ARG A 246 -14.81 -13.93 33.54
CA ARG A 246 -14.22 -13.20 32.39
C ARG A 246 -12.70 -13.03 32.50
N PHE A 247 -12.18 -12.97 33.72
CA PHE A 247 -10.76 -12.83 33.98
C PHE A 247 -10.00 -14.13 33.71
N ASP A 248 -10.63 -15.26 34.07
CA ASP A 248 -10.03 -16.58 33.87
C ASP A 248 -10.07 -16.96 32.40
N ALA A 249 -11.18 -16.64 31.71
CA ALA A 249 -11.29 -16.76 30.26
C ALA A 249 -10.19 -15.97 29.56
N MET A 250 -10.01 -14.68 29.89
CA MET A 250 -8.95 -13.87 29.27
C MET A 250 -7.54 -14.39 29.61
N ALA A 251 -7.34 -14.90 30.83
CA ALA A 251 -6.07 -15.48 31.26
C ALA A 251 -5.68 -16.73 30.45
N ALA A 252 -6.67 -17.56 30.13
CA ALA A 252 -6.50 -18.74 29.27
C ALA A 252 -6.33 -18.35 27.78
N THR A 253 -7.01 -17.31 27.31
CA THR A 253 -6.90 -16.83 25.92
C THR A 253 -5.56 -16.17 25.60
N TRP A 254 -5.08 -15.27 26.45
CA TRP A 254 -4.01 -14.32 26.08
C TRP A 254 -2.69 -15.00 25.72
N GLY A 255 -2.22 -15.94 26.55
CA GLY A 255 -0.90 -16.58 26.39
C GLY A 255 -0.72 -17.36 25.09
N PRO A 256 -1.67 -18.23 24.70
CA PRO A 256 -1.64 -18.88 23.39
C PRO A 256 -1.79 -17.89 22.24
N THR A 257 -2.68 -16.90 22.38
CA THR A 257 -2.97 -15.94 21.31
C THR A 257 -1.77 -15.05 21.00
N ILE A 258 -1.11 -14.48 22.01
CA ILE A 258 0.06 -13.61 21.80
C ILE A 258 1.21 -14.37 21.14
N LYS A 259 1.45 -15.64 21.48
CA LYS A 259 2.48 -16.46 20.82
C LYS A 259 2.20 -16.65 19.34
N THR A 260 0.94 -16.94 19.00
CA THR A 260 0.53 -17.12 17.60
C THR A 260 0.58 -15.80 16.83
N VAL A 261 0.01 -14.72 17.40
CA VAL A 261 -0.02 -13.40 16.76
C VAL A 261 1.39 -12.80 16.65
N PHE A 262 2.29 -13.04 17.61
CA PHE A 262 3.68 -12.58 17.52
C PHE A 262 4.45 -13.29 16.40
N ALA A 263 4.30 -14.61 16.27
CA ALA A 263 4.94 -15.36 15.19
C ALA A 263 4.47 -14.89 13.80
N SER A 264 3.20 -14.54 13.71
CA SER A 264 2.53 -13.95 12.55
C SER A 264 3.04 -12.52 12.28
N GLY A 265 2.91 -11.61 13.24
CA GLY A 265 3.36 -10.22 13.09
C GLY A 265 4.85 -10.09 12.80
N ALA A 266 5.68 -10.98 13.33
CA ALA A 266 7.11 -11.02 13.00
C ALA A 266 7.36 -11.32 11.52
N THR A 267 6.60 -12.21 10.88
CA THR A 267 6.72 -12.46 9.44
C THR A 267 6.29 -11.25 8.61
N VAL A 268 5.23 -10.54 9.03
CA VAL A 268 4.81 -9.30 8.36
C VAL A 268 5.91 -8.24 8.47
N VAL A 269 6.45 -8.02 9.68
CA VAL A 269 7.54 -7.07 9.94
C VAL A 269 8.76 -7.37 9.08
N ILE A 270 9.17 -8.64 8.98
CA ILE A 270 10.30 -9.04 8.11
C ILE A 270 9.99 -8.76 6.64
N GLY A 271 8.76 -9.05 6.19
CA GLY A 271 8.34 -8.79 4.81
C GLY A 271 8.40 -7.31 4.45
N VAL A 272 7.77 -6.44 5.25
CA VAL A 272 7.78 -4.99 4.98
C VAL A 272 9.15 -4.35 5.21
N ALA A 273 9.98 -4.90 6.11
CA ALA A 273 11.36 -4.44 6.30
C ALA A 273 12.25 -4.67 5.08
N CYS A 274 11.85 -5.54 4.13
CA CYS A 274 12.61 -5.71 2.88
C CYS A 274 12.51 -4.48 1.97
N LEU A 275 11.53 -3.60 2.16
CA LEU A 275 11.47 -2.31 1.46
C LEU A 275 12.65 -1.39 1.82
N LEU A 276 13.36 -1.65 2.93
CA LEU A 276 14.59 -0.94 3.28
C LEU A 276 15.73 -1.15 2.27
N LEU A 277 15.62 -2.17 1.41
CA LEU A 277 16.59 -2.45 0.36
C LEU A 277 16.35 -1.64 -0.92
N SER A 278 15.27 -0.87 -0.98
CA SER A 278 14.93 -0.05 -2.14
C SER A 278 15.92 1.09 -2.35
N ALA A 279 16.19 1.41 -3.62
CA ALA A 279 16.97 2.59 -3.99
C ALA A 279 16.20 3.91 -3.78
N ILE A 280 14.87 3.86 -3.59
CA ILE A 280 14.03 5.05 -3.45
C ILE A 280 13.83 5.38 -1.95
N PRO A 281 14.20 6.59 -1.48
CA PRO A 281 14.09 6.98 -0.07
C PRO A 281 12.68 6.82 0.51
N THR A 282 11.65 7.33 -0.17
CA THR A 282 10.25 7.20 0.30
C THR A 282 9.78 5.74 0.41
N THR A 283 10.26 4.83 -0.45
CA THR A 283 9.97 3.39 -0.32
C THR A 283 10.63 2.79 0.93
N ARG A 284 11.87 3.17 1.25
CA ARG A 284 12.52 2.80 2.52
C ARG A 284 11.75 3.38 3.72
N GLY A 285 11.29 4.62 3.58
CA GLY A 285 10.39 5.32 4.50
C GLY A 285 9.13 4.54 4.82
N LEU A 286 8.41 4.09 3.77
CA LEU A 286 7.23 3.24 3.89
C LEU A 286 7.54 1.92 4.60
N GLY A 287 8.70 1.30 4.32
CA GLY A 287 9.17 0.12 5.03
C GLY A 287 9.31 0.34 6.54
N MET A 288 10.03 1.39 6.95
CA MET A 288 10.20 1.77 8.36
C MET A 288 8.88 2.11 9.04
N ALA A 289 8.06 2.93 8.38
CA ALA A 289 6.74 3.32 8.86
C ALA A 289 5.85 2.09 9.08
N SER A 290 5.83 1.17 8.11
CA SER A 290 5.06 -0.08 8.18
C SER A 290 5.53 -0.98 9.32
N VAL A 291 6.85 -1.14 9.52
CA VAL A 291 7.40 -1.91 10.65
C VAL A 291 6.93 -1.32 11.97
N PHE A 292 7.05 -0.01 12.15
CA PHE A 292 6.61 0.68 13.36
C PHE A 292 5.10 0.52 13.57
N GLY A 293 4.30 0.75 12.52
CA GLY A 293 2.85 0.63 12.56
C GLY A 293 2.38 -0.76 12.97
N ILE A 294 2.96 -1.83 12.40
CA ILE A 294 2.60 -3.21 12.77
C ILE A 294 2.96 -3.49 14.24
N ILE A 295 4.09 -2.99 14.73
CA ILE A 295 4.48 -3.14 16.14
C ILE A 295 3.47 -2.42 17.06
N VAL A 296 3.08 -1.19 16.72
CA VAL A 296 2.06 -0.44 17.47
C VAL A 296 0.72 -1.16 17.43
N ALA A 297 0.27 -1.62 16.27
CA ALA A 297 -0.95 -2.39 16.09
C ALA A 297 -0.96 -3.66 16.95
N PHE A 298 0.16 -4.40 16.97
CA PHE A 298 0.36 -5.58 17.80
C PHE A 298 0.24 -5.24 19.30
N ILE A 299 0.91 -4.18 19.76
CA ILE A 299 0.89 -3.77 21.16
C ILE A 299 -0.55 -3.41 21.58
N PHE A 300 -1.25 -2.61 20.78
CA PHE A 300 -2.63 -2.22 21.10
C PHE A 300 -3.58 -3.41 21.07
N ALA A 301 -3.50 -4.27 20.05
CA ALA A 301 -4.34 -5.45 19.95
C ALA A 301 -4.08 -6.47 21.07
N MET A 302 -2.82 -6.69 21.48
CA MET A 302 -2.48 -7.72 22.46
C MET A 302 -2.42 -7.24 23.91
N PHE A 303 -2.34 -5.93 24.19
CA PHE A 303 -2.24 -5.41 25.55
C PHE A 303 -3.37 -4.45 25.93
N VAL A 304 -3.82 -3.59 25.01
CA VAL A 304 -4.89 -2.62 25.28
C VAL A 304 -6.27 -3.28 25.14
N LEU A 305 -6.53 -3.94 24.02
CA LEU A 305 -7.82 -4.57 23.74
C LEU A 305 -8.26 -5.60 24.81
N PRO A 306 -7.41 -6.52 25.30
CA PRO A 306 -7.81 -7.43 26.37
C PRO A 306 -8.28 -6.70 27.63
N GLY A 307 -7.59 -5.61 28.00
CA GLY A 307 -7.98 -4.79 29.14
C GLY A 307 -9.35 -4.16 28.96
N ILE A 308 -9.61 -3.59 27.77
CA ILE A 308 -10.90 -3.00 27.41
C ILE A 308 -12.03 -4.05 27.40
N LEU A 309 -11.82 -5.22 26.79
CA LEU A 309 -12.82 -6.30 26.75
C LEU A 309 -13.20 -6.81 28.15
N VAL A 310 -12.20 -6.98 29.03
CA VAL A 310 -12.42 -7.42 30.40
C VAL A 310 -13.06 -6.33 31.25
N PHE A 311 -12.94 -5.05 30.89
CA PHE A 311 -13.63 -3.94 31.55
C PHE A 311 -15.16 -4.06 31.39
N PHE A 312 -15.65 -4.22 30.16
CA PHE A 312 -17.09 -4.25 29.86
C PHE A 312 -17.75 -5.61 30.15
N GLY A 313 -17.06 -6.74 30.01
CA GLY A 313 -17.62 -8.06 30.37
C GLY A 313 -18.47 -8.72 29.27
N ARG A 314 -19.26 -9.75 29.61
CA ARG A 314 -19.89 -10.66 28.62
C ARG A 314 -20.98 -10.02 27.76
N TRP A 315 -21.59 -8.94 28.22
CA TRP A 315 -22.72 -8.29 27.52
C TRP A 315 -22.31 -7.67 26.17
N VAL A 316 -21.01 -7.43 25.94
CA VAL A 316 -20.48 -6.94 24.67
C VAL A 316 -20.84 -7.86 23.49
N PHE A 317 -21.06 -9.15 23.76
CA PHE A 317 -21.49 -10.13 22.75
C PHE A 317 -23.03 -10.19 22.57
N TRP A 318 -23.79 -9.27 23.17
CA TRP A 318 -25.24 -9.20 22.97
C TRP A 318 -25.57 -9.04 21.49
N PRO A 319 -26.58 -9.76 20.95
CA PRO A 319 -27.57 -10.61 21.62
C PRO A 319 -27.14 -12.08 21.81
N LYS A 320 -26.08 -12.55 21.13
CA LYS A 320 -25.59 -13.94 21.24
C LYS A 320 -24.46 -14.06 22.28
N VAL A 321 -24.81 -13.79 23.53
CA VAL A 321 -23.88 -13.88 24.65
C VAL A 321 -23.43 -15.35 24.85
N PRO A 322 -22.13 -15.65 24.81
CA PRO A 322 -21.62 -17.01 25.04
C PRO A 322 -21.93 -17.46 26.48
N LYS A 323 -22.55 -18.65 26.62
CA LYS A 323 -22.89 -19.27 27.90
C LYS A 323 -22.06 -20.53 28.12
N LEU A 324 -21.92 -20.92 29.39
CA LEU A 324 -21.13 -22.10 29.75
C LEU A 324 -21.76 -23.36 29.13
N GLY A 325 -20.97 -24.15 28.38
CA GLY A 325 -21.39 -25.45 27.84
C GLY A 325 -22.15 -25.45 26.50
N ASP A 326 -22.33 -24.31 25.82
CA ASP A 326 -22.86 -24.31 24.44
C ASP A 326 -21.82 -24.90 23.46
N SER A 327 -22.25 -25.78 22.55
CA SER A 327 -21.39 -26.32 21.50
C SER A 327 -21.43 -25.44 20.24
N VAL A 328 -20.25 -25.14 19.69
CA VAL A 328 -20.11 -24.38 18.44
C VAL A 328 -20.30 -25.32 17.25
N ASN A 329 -21.15 -24.95 16.30
CA ASN A 329 -21.50 -25.79 15.16
C ASN A 329 -20.72 -25.35 13.91
N HIS A 330 -19.87 -26.22 13.37
CA HIS A 330 -18.97 -25.94 12.23
C HIS A 330 -19.45 -26.55 10.89
N LYS A 331 -20.71 -26.98 10.79
CA LYS A 331 -21.32 -27.69 9.64
C LYS A 331 -20.91 -27.24 8.23
N PHE A 332 -20.76 -25.93 8.00
CA PHE A 332 -20.36 -25.42 6.68
C PHE A 332 -18.91 -25.81 6.34
N TRP A 333 -18.01 -25.65 7.30
CA TRP A 333 -16.59 -25.96 7.16
C TRP A 333 -16.35 -27.47 7.17
N ASP A 334 -17.13 -28.22 7.95
CA ASP A 334 -17.12 -29.68 7.92
C ASP A 334 -17.44 -30.21 6.51
N ARG A 335 -18.44 -29.63 5.84
CA ARG A 335 -18.81 -30.00 4.47
C ARG A 335 -17.72 -29.68 3.45
N ILE A 336 -17.04 -28.53 3.59
CA ILE A 336 -15.89 -28.20 2.74
C ILE A 336 -14.77 -29.22 2.96
N GLY A 337 -14.49 -29.57 4.22
CA GLY A 337 -13.50 -30.58 4.57
C GLY A 337 -13.81 -31.95 3.97
N GLU A 338 -15.07 -32.40 4.06
CA GLU A 338 -15.54 -33.65 3.45
C GLU A 338 -15.39 -33.64 1.92
N PHE A 339 -15.71 -32.51 1.27
CA PHE A 339 -15.53 -32.35 -0.17
C PHE A 339 -14.06 -32.47 -0.58
N VAL A 340 -13.16 -31.78 0.12
CA VAL A 340 -11.72 -31.83 -0.13
C VAL A 340 -11.17 -33.25 0.11
N ARG A 341 -11.64 -33.93 1.16
CA ARG A 341 -11.26 -35.32 1.47
C ARG A 341 -11.69 -36.29 0.38
N GLY A 342 -12.90 -36.13 -0.16
CA GLY A 342 -13.46 -37.05 -1.14
C GLY A 342 -12.81 -36.95 -2.53
N ARG A 343 -12.33 -35.76 -2.93
CA ARG A 343 -11.76 -35.52 -4.27
C ARG A 343 -10.54 -34.58 -4.26
N PRO A 344 -9.43 -34.95 -3.60
CA PRO A 344 -8.30 -34.04 -3.42
C PRO A 344 -7.58 -33.69 -4.74
N ILE A 345 -7.39 -34.64 -5.66
CA ILE A 345 -6.67 -34.39 -6.93
C ILE A 345 -7.46 -33.44 -7.86
N PRO A 346 -8.76 -33.67 -8.14
CA PRO A 346 -9.55 -32.72 -8.94
C PRO A 346 -9.59 -31.32 -8.34
N VAL A 347 -9.68 -31.21 -7.02
CA VAL A 347 -9.68 -29.93 -6.30
C VAL A 347 -8.38 -29.17 -6.54
N VAL A 348 -7.23 -29.84 -6.43
CA VAL A 348 -5.93 -29.23 -6.74
C VAL A 348 -5.86 -28.78 -8.19
N LEU A 349 -6.24 -29.64 -9.15
CA LEU A 349 -6.16 -29.32 -10.58
C LEU A 349 -7.04 -28.12 -10.95
N VAL A 350 -8.28 -28.07 -10.45
CA VAL A 350 -9.20 -26.94 -10.71
C VAL A 350 -8.67 -25.66 -10.07
N SER A 351 -8.16 -25.72 -8.84
CA SER A 351 -7.60 -24.55 -8.16
C SER A 351 -6.38 -24.01 -8.90
N LEU A 352 -5.48 -24.88 -9.36
CA LEU A 352 -4.32 -24.50 -10.17
C LEU A 352 -4.72 -23.96 -11.54
N LEU A 353 -5.79 -24.48 -12.15
CA LEU A 353 -6.32 -23.96 -13.41
C LEU A 353 -6.88 -22.55 -13.23
N ILE A 354 -7.65 -22.31 -12.17
CA ILE A 354 -8.19 -20.97 -11.86
C ILE A 354 -7.04 -19.98 -11.63
N LEU A 355 -6.06 -20.34 -10.81
CA LEU A 355 -4.90 -19.50 -10.54
C LEU A 355 -4.03 -19.28 -11.79
N GLY A 356 -3.85 -20.32 -12.61
CA GLY A 356 -3.11 -20.24 -13.86
C GLY A 356 -3.80 -19.33 -14.88
N ALA A 357 -5.13 -19.41 -15.00
CA ALA A 357 -5.91 -18.51 -15.86
C ALA A 357 -5.85 -17.06 -15.36
N ALA A 358 -5.98 -16.84 -14.05
CA ALA A 358 -5.83 -15.53 -13.42
C ALA A 358 -4.42 -14.94 -13.62
N SER A 359 -3.39 -15.79 -13.69
CA SER A 359 -2.00 -15.38 -13.92
C SER A 359 -1.72 -14.90 -15.36
N ILE A 360 -2.61 -15.16 -16.33
CA ILE A 360 -2.39 -14.77 -17.74
C ILE A 360 -2.26 -13.24 -17.86
N GLY A 361 -3.05 -12.48 -17.11
CA GLY A 361 -2.99 -11.01 -17.13
C GLY A 361 -1.62 -10.46 -16.71
N ALA A 362 -0.84 -11.20 -15.91
CA ALA A 362 0.48 -10.74 -15.48
C ALA A 362 1.50 -10.66 -16.63
N PHE A 363 1.29 -11.40 -17.72
CA PHE A 363 2.12 -11.29 -18.94
C PHE A 363 1.76 -10.09 -19.81
N GLN A 364 0.63 -9.43 -19.55
CA GLN A 364 0.15 -8.25 -20.28
C GLN A 364 0.45 -6.95 -19.53
N LEU A 365 1.08 -7.05 -18.35
CA LEU A 365 1.27 -5.93 -17.44
C LEU A 365 2.33 -4.98 -18.00
N GLU A 366 1.93 -3.72 -18.16
CA GLU A 366 2.81 -2.60 -18.50
C GLU A 366 2.92 -1.65 -17.30
N THR A 367 4.13 -1.18 -17.01
CA THR A 367 4.42 -0.24 -15.92
C THR A 367 4.94 1.10 -16.44
N GLY A 368 4.86 2.13 -15.61
CA GLY A 368 5.34 3.47 -15.91
C GLY A 368 4.19 4.39 -16.31
N LEU A 369 3.57 5.00 -15.31
CA LEU A 369 2.55 6.03 -15.50
C LEU A 369 3.21 7.33 -15.93
N THR A 370 2.58 8.02 -16.88
CA THR A 370 2.88 9.43 -17.13
C THR A 370 2.31 10.27 -15.99
N ARG A 371 2.68 11.55 -15.93
CA ARG A 371 2.21 12.46 -14.88
C ARG A 371 0.68 12.60 -14.88
N SER A 372 0.06 12.65 -16.05
CA SER A 372 -1.40 12.76 -16.18
C SER A 372 -2.13 11.52 -15.67
N ASP A 373 -1.52 10.35 -15.85
CA ASP A 373 -2.14 9.06 -15.53
C ASP A 373 -1.99 8.69 -14.04
N GLN A 374 -1.35 9.53 -13.23
CA GLN A 374 -1.25 9.31 -11.77
C GLN A 374 -2.56 9.63 -11.04
N PHE A 375 -3.37 10.52 -11.60
CA PHE A 375 -4.65 10.94 -11.03
C PHE A 375 -5.81 10.09 -11.57
N ILE A 376 -6.78 9.78 -10.72
CA ILE A 376 -8.00 9.06 -11.18
C ILE A 376 -8.86 9.98 -12.05
N ASP A 377 -8.97 11.25 -11.66
CA ASP A 377 -9.61 12.31 -12.41
C ASP A 377 -8.54 13.34 -12.77
N THR A 378 -8.44 13.73 -14.04
CA THR A 378 -7.42 14.67 -14.52
C THR A 378 -7.63 16.05 -13.89
N PRO A 379 -6.68 16.57 -13.09
CA PRO A 379 -6.80 17.90 -12.50
C PRO A 379 -6.53 18.99 -13.53
N GLU A 380 -6.97 20.22 -13.23
CA GLU A 380 -6.84 21.38 -14.13
C GLU A 380 -5.38 21.61 -14.55
N SER A 381 -4.42 21.47 -13.63
CA SER A 381 -3.01 21.69 -13.94
C SER A 381 -2.48 20.75 -15.02
N ILE A 382 -3.01 19.53 -15.11
CA ILE A 382 -2.59 18.54 -16.10
C ILE A 382 -3.28 18.80 -17.43
N SER A 383 -4.59 19.06 -17.46
CA SER A 383 -5.26 19.42 -18.72
C SER A 383 -4.65 20.68 -19.33
N ALA A 384 -4.34 21.68 -18.49
CA ALA A 384 -3.73 22.92 -18.92
C ALA A 384 -2.29 22.75 -19.41
N ALA A 385 -1.56 21.74 -18.93
CA ALA A 385 -0.23 21.40 -19.46
C ALA A 385 -0.35 20.88 -20.91
N THR A 386 -1.29 19.96 -21.15
CA THR A 386 -1.55 19.41 -22.49
C THR A 386 -2.07 20.47 -23.45
N ASP A 387 -3.00 21.32 -23.01
CA ASP A 387 -3.53 22.42 -23.81
C ASP A 387 -2.44 23.45 -24.15
N LEU A 388 -1.51 23.69 -23.21
CA LEU A 388 -0.35 24.56 -23.43
C LEU A 388 0.60 24.00 -24.49
N GLU A 389 0.92 22.71 -24.43
CA GLU A 389 1.79 22.04 -25.41
C GLU A 389 1.19 22.06 -26.83
N GLU A 390 -0.14 21.96 -26.96
CA GLU A 390 -0.82 22.07 -28.25
C GLU A 390 -0.77 23.50 -28.83
N ALA A 391 -0.92 24.51 -27.98
CA ALA A 391 -0.91 25.93 -28.38
C ALA A 391 0.50 26.52 -28.55
N PHE A 392 1.50 25.98 -27.85
CA PHE A 392 2.90 26.42 -27.87
C PHE A 392 3.85 25.22 -28.08
N PRO A 393 4.06 24.76 -29.32
CA PRO A 393 4.87 23.57 -29.59
C PRO A 393 6.34 23.65 -29.15
N ASP A 394 6.85 24.88 -28.95
CA ASP A 394 8.21 25.15 -28.46
C ASP A 394 8.28 25.37 -26.93
N GLN A 395 7.17 25.17 -26.22
CA GLN A 395 7.08 25.31 -24.77
C GLN A 395 6.49 24.04 -24.16
N ASP A 396 7.23 23.44 -23.23
CA ASP A 396 6.70 22.35 -22.41
C ASP A 396 6.30 22.91 -21.05
N ALA A 397 5.18 22.43 -20.50
CA ALA A 397 4.80 22.77 -19.13
C ALA A 397 5.82 22.23 -18.11
N THR A 398 6.53 21.17 -18.49
CA THR A 398 7.51 20.46 -17.66
C THR A 398 8.75 20.10 -18.48
N PRO A 399 9.56 21.08 -18.89
CA PRO A 399 10.67 20.86 -19.83
C PRO A 399 11.73 19.94 -19.24
N ALA A 400 12.44 19.22 -20.11
CA ALA A 400 13.62 18.48 -19.71
C ALA A 400 14.72 19.46 -19.26
N ILE A 401 15.47 19.09 -18.22
CA ILE A 401 16.54 19.92 -17.70
C ILE A 401 17.86 19.20 -17.91
N VAL A 402 18.82 19.86 -18.54
CA VAL A 402 20.18 19.34 -18.69
C VAL A 402 21.17 20.21 -17.95
N ALA A 403 21.94 19.58 -17.06
CA ALA A 403 23.06 20.21 -16.38
C ALA A 403 24.38 19.75 -17.02
N THR A 404 25.22 20.69 -17.47
CA THR A 404 26.51 20.40 -18.12
C THR A 404 27.56 21.45 -17.76
N GLN A 405 28.85 21.13 -17.92
CA GLN A 405 29.94 22.12 -17.85
C GLN A 405 30.42 22.54 -19.26
N GLN A 406 29.77 22.03 -20.30
CA GLN A 406 30.12 22.20 -21.71
C GLN A 406 28.92 22.70 -22.52
N ALA A 407 28.24 23.75 -22.02
CA ALA A 407 27.00 24.26 -22.61
C ALA A 407 27.08 24.48 -24.13
N GLU A 408 28.11 25.15 -24.65
CA GLU A 408 28.23 25.43 -26.09
C GLU A 408 28.22 24.16 -26.96
N MET A 409 28.90 23.10 -26.51
CA MET A 409 28.96 21.83 -27.24
C MET A 409 27.62 21.10 -27.19
N VAL A 410 27.02 21.05 -26.00
CA VAL A 410 25.75 20.37 -25.74
C VAL A 410 24.60 21.06 -26.47
N THR A 411 24.52 22.39 -26.41
CA THR A 411 23.52 23.18 -27.15
C THR A 411 23.63 22.94 -28.64
N THR A 412 24.83 22.99 -29.22
CA THR A 412 25.02 22.74 -30.66
C THR A 412 24.54 21.34 -31.05
N SER A 413 24.88 20.32 -30.26
CA SER A 413 24.47 18.94 -30.54
C SER A 413 22.95 18.77 -30.49
N LEU A 414 22.29 19.38 -29.51
CA LEU A 414 20.84 19.26 -29.32
C LEU A 414 20.06 20.04 -30.39
N GLU A 415 20.53 21.24 -30.76
CA GLU A 415 19.91 22.04 -31.84
C GLU A 415 20.08 21.37 -33.22
N GLU A 416 21.20 20.66 -33.46
CA GLU A 416 21.41 19.89 -34.70
C GLU A 416 20.38 18.77 -34.87
N ASP A 417 19.91 18.18 -33.76
CA ASP A 417 18.87 17.16 -33.73
C ASP A 417 17.44 17.74 -33.62
N GLY A 418 17.30 19.07 -33.66
CA GLY A 418 16.01 19.77 -33.70
C GLY A 418 15.37 20.04 -32.35
N ALA A 419 16.12 19.92 -31.25
CA ALA A 419 15.64 20.30 -29.93
C ALA A 419 15.72 21.82 -29.71
N THR A 420 14.73 22.37 -29.02
CA THR A 420 14.75 23.79 -28.62
C THR A 420 15.46 23.92 -27.29
N VAL A 421 16.59 24.63 -27.27
CA VAL A 421 17.43 24.78 -26.06
C VAL A 421 17.33 26.20 -25.53
N THR A 422 16.88 26.33 -24.28
CA THR A 422 16.79 27.62 -23.58
C THR A 422 17.77 27.64 -22.40
N PRO A 423 18.85 28.44 -22.45
CA PRO A 423 19.76 28.60 -21.33
C PRO A 423 19.07 29.22 -20.12
N GLN A 424 19.32 28.66 -18.94
CA GLN A 424 18.88 29.19 -17.65
C GLN A 424 20.07 29.74 -16.87
N GLU A 425 19.83 30.38 -15.72
CA GLU A 425 20.96 30.80 -14.88
C GLU A 425 21.83 29.59 -14.47
N PRO A 426 23.13 29.72 -14.28
CA PRO A 426 23.96 28.61 -13.85
C PRO A 426 23.69 28.26 -12.37
N ALA A 427 23.83 26.98 -12.02
CA ALA A 427 23.78 26.49 -10.65
C ALA A 427 25.19 26.07 -10.20
N GLY A 428 25.90 27.00 -9.54
CA GLY A 428 27.30 26.79 -9.17
C GLY A 428 28.20 26.73 -10.41
N ASP A 429 28.91 25.61 -10.58
CA ASP A 429 29.80 25.35 -11.73
C ASP A 429 29.08 24.69 -12.93
N TRP A 430 27.75 24.52 -12.84
CA TRP A 430 26.94 23.86 -13.87
C TRP A 430 26.11 24.87 -14.66
N ASP A 431 26.21 24.80 -15.98
CA ASP A 431 25.28 25.45 -16.88
C ASP A 431 23.99 24.62 -16.95
N ILE A 432 22.84 25.30 -16.82
CA ILE A 432 21.52 24.68 -16.84
C ILE A 432 20.83 25.03 -18.16
N LEU A 433 20.38 24.00 -18.87
CA LEU A 433 19.69 24.10 -20.15
C LEU A 433 18.28 23.51 -20.00
N GLN A 434 17.25 24.28 -20.33
CA GLN A 434 15.90 23.73 -20.54
C GLN A 434 15.78 23.27 -21.99
N ILE A 435 15.24 22.08 -22.18
CA ILE A 435 15.11 21.46 -23.49
C ILE A 435 13.65 21.10 -23.70
N ALA A 436 13.12 21.53 -24.84
CA ALA A 436 11.83 21.09 -25.35
C ALA A 436 12.01 20.20 -26.59
N GLY A 437 11.18 19.16 -26.71
CA GLY A 437 11.15 18.26 -27.87
C GLY A 437 11.47 16.80 -27.54
N PRO A 438 12.75 16.37 -27.47
CA PRO A 438 13.10 14.95 -27.39
C PRO A 438 12.75 14.34 -26.03
N ASP A 439 12.40 13.05 -26.02
CA ASP A 439 12.11 12.34 -24.77
C ASP A 439 13.38 12.09 -23.93
N THR A 440 13.23 11.74 -22.65
CA THR A 440 14.37 11.53 -21.75
C THR A 440 15.35 10.47 -22.27
N ALA A 441 14.85 9.39 -22.87
CA ALA A 441 15.69 8.28 -23.32
C ALA A 441 16.53 8.71 -24.53
N GLU A 442 15.91 9.43 -25.46
CA GLU A 442 16.55 10.04 -26.63
C GLU A 442 17.61 11.06 -26.20
N LEU A 443 17.27 11.98 -25.28
CA LEU A 443 18.22 12.96 -24.75
C LEU A 443 19.47 12.29 -24.16
N ARG A 444 19.30 11.23 -23.38
CA ARG A 444 20.44 10.48 -22.82
C ARG A 444 21.25 9.76 -23.87
N GLU A 445 20.63 9.23 -24.90
CA GLU A 445 21.34 8.60 -26.02
C GLU A 445 22.17 9.63 -26.79
N LEU A 446 21.60 10.80 -27.11
CA LEU A 446 22.28 11.90 -27.79
C LEU A 446 23.46 12.47 -26.97
N LEU A 447 23.28 12.58 -25.65
CA LEU A 447 24.28 13.13 -24.75
C LEU A 447 25.32 12.10 -24.26
N THR A 448 25.24 10.86 -24.75
CA THR A 448 26.17 9.79 -24.36
C THR A 448 27.62 10.17 -24.73
N GLY A 449 28.49 10.23 -23.72
CA GLY A 449 29.91 10.58 -23.88
C GLY A 449 30.24 12.05 -23.61
N THR A 450 29.24 12.86 -23.27
CA THR A 450 29.42 14.20 -22.69
C THR A 450 29.43 14.15 -21.16
N ASP A 451 29.58 15.31 -20.50
CA ASP A 451 29.40 15.48 -19.06
C ASP A 451 27.98 15.90 -18.67
N ALA A 452 27.06 15.94 -19.64
CA ALA A 452 25.70 16.40 -19.46
C ALA A 452 24.86 15.37 -18.69
N LEU A 453 24.10 15.84 -17.71
CA LEU A 453 23.17 15.05 -16.91
C LEU A 453 21.75 15.46 -17.25
N VAL A 454 20.86 14.48 -17.47
CA VAL A 454 19.45 14.73 -17.81
C VAL A 454 18.57 14.57 -16.56
N GLY A 455 17.81 15.62 -16.28
CA GLY A 455 16.82 15.75 -15.21
C GLY A 455 15.53 16.40 -15.72
N GLY A 456 14.76 16.98 -14.80
CA GLY A 456 13.36 17.35 -15.05
C GLY A 456 12.40 16.21 -14.67
N THR A 457 11.10 16.50 -14.63
CA THR A 457 10.13 15.57 -14.04
C THR A 457 10.00 14.26 -14.83
N ASP A 458 10.02 14.30 -16.16
CA ASP A 458 9.92 13.08 -16.95
C ASP A 458 11.14 12.18 -16.77
N ALA A 459 12.33 12.78 -16.64
CA ALA A 459 13.53 12.04 -16.31
C ALA A 459 13.48 11.40 -14.92
N GLN A 460 12.88 12.08 -13.95
CA GLN A 460 12.63 11.54 -12.60
C GLN A 460 11.69 10.33 -12.65
N LEU A 461 10.57 10.41 -13.39
CA LEU A 461 9.64 9.30 -13.55
C LEU A 461 10.29 8.11 -14.27
N TYR A 462 11.08 8.39 -15.31
CA TYR A 462 11.82 7.39 -16.06
C TYR A 462 12.85 6.66 -15.18
N ASP A 463 13.64 7.40 -14.39
CA ASP A 463 14.62 6.83 -13.45
C ASP A 463 13.96 6.05 -12.32
N ALA A 464 12.82 6.55 -11.83
CA ALA A 464 12.03 5.85 -10.83
C ALA A 464 11.52 4.50 -11.36
N GLU A 465 11.05 4.41 -12.62
CA GLU A 465 10.63 3.13 -13.20
C GLU A 465 11.81 2.15 -13.35
N ILE A 466 12.96 2.62 -13.83
CA ILE A 466 14.18 1.79 -13.93
C ILE A 466 14.57 1.26 -12.55
N SER A 467 14.55 2.11 -11.53
CA SER A 467 14.93 1.74 -10.17
C SER A 467 13.91 0.80 -9.54
N ASN A 468 12.62 1.04 -9.74
CA ASN A 468 11.56 0.11 -9.34
C ASN A 468 11.74 -1.26 -10.01
N ALA A 469 12.13 -1.32 -11.28
CA ALA A 469 12.42 -2.58 -11.97
C ALA A 469 13.61 -3.32 -11.34
N ALA A 470 14.69 -2.61 -10.99
CA ALA A 470 15.84 -3.17 -10.30
C ALA A 470 15.47 -3.67 -8.90
N ASP A 471 14.72 -2.87 -8.14
CA ASP A 471 14.22 -3.22 -6.81
C ASP A 471 13.38 -4.49 -6.83
N ARG A 472 12.48 -4.66 -7.81
CA ARG A 472 11.70 -5.90 -7.98
C ARG A 472 12.59 -7.13 -8.16
N GLN A 473 13.71 -7.01 -8.88
CA GLN A 473 14.65 -8.13 -9.10
C GLN A 473 15.41 -8.53 -7.83
N VAL A 474 15.64 -7.58 -6.91
CA VAL A 474 16.37 -7.83 -5.66
C VAL A 474 15.42 -8.21 -4.52
N ILE A 475 14.35 -7.44 -4.33
CA ILE A 475 13.45 -7.56 -3.18
C ILE A 475 12.59 -8.82 -3.27
N PHE A 476 12.10 -9.22 -4.45
CA PHE A 476 11.26 -10.42 -4.58
C PHE A 476 11.98 -11.70 -4.11
N PRO A 477 13.20 -12.02 -4.60
CA PRO A 477 13.93 -13.19 -4.12
C PRO A 477 14.28 -13.12 -2.62
N VAL A 478 14.65 -11.93 -2.12
CA VAL A 478 15.04 -11.74 -0.71
C VAL A 478 13.86 -12.02 0.22
N ILE A 479 12.69 -11.43 -0.05
CA ILE A 479 11.47 -11.67 0.72
C ILE A 479 11.12 -13.16 0.74
N LEU A 480 11.10 -13.81 -0.43
CA LEU A 480 10.78 -15.23 -0.54
C LEU A 480 11.78 -16.11 0.23
N ALA A 481 13.06 -15.80 0.16
CA ALA A 481 14.10 -16.52 0.90
C ALA A 481 13.92 -16.37 2.42
N LEU A 482 13.72 -15.13 2.91
CA LEU A 482 13.53 -14.85 4.34
C LEU A 482 12.29 -15.54 4.90
N ILE A 483 11.20 -15.53 4.15
CA ILE A 483 9.97 -16.23 4.51
C ILE A 483 10.16 -17.74 4.50
N LEU A 484 10.78 -18.28 3.46
CA LEU A 484 11.03 -19.71 3.34
C LEU A 484 11.84 -20.20 4.55
N VAL A 485 12.90 -19.47 4.91
CA VAL A 485 13.71 -19.74 6.11
C VAL A 485 12.87 -19.64 7.39
N THR A 486 12.07 -18.58 7.53
CA THR A 486 11.22 -18.39 8.71
C THR A 486 10.20 -19.53 8.88
N LEU A 487 9.54 -19.92 7.78
CA LEU A 487 8.61 -21.06 7.75
C LEU A 487 9.32 -22.39 8.03
N MET A 488 10.52 -22.61 7.51
CA MET A 488 11.33 -23.79 7.82
C MET A 488 11.65 -23.89 9.30
N VAL A 489 12.03 -22.78 9.94
CA VAL A 489 12.31 -22.71 11.38
C VAL A 489 11.05 -22.99 12.20
N LEU A 490 9.93 -22.34 11.84
CA LEU A 490 8.66 -22.45 12.57
C LEU A 490 8.06 -23.85 12.43
N LEU A 491 7.97 -24.37 11.21
CA LEU A 491 7.34 -25.66 10.93
C LEU A 491 8.28 -26.84 11.15
N ARG A 492 9.60 -26.63 11.23
CA ARG A 492 10.62 -27.69 11.25
C ARG A 492 10.43 -28.71 10.11
N SER A 493 9.96 -28.23 8.96
CA SER A 493 9.67 -29.00 7.75
C SER A 493 10.28 -28.25 6.56
N VAL A 494 10.61 -28.96 5.48
CA VAL A 494 11.10 -28.39 4.21
C VAL A 494 9.99 -28.37 3.17
N VAL A 495 9.18 -29.44 3.11
CA VAL A 495 8.14 -29.60 2.09
C VAL A 495 6.99 -28.60 2.30
N ALA A 496 6.54 -28.43 3.55
CA ALA A 496 5.45 -27.53 3.85
C ALA A 496 5.77 -26.05 3.52
N PRO A 497 6.91 -25.47 3.97
CA PRO A 497 7.31 -24.13 3.56
C PRO A 497 7.43 -23.94 2.06
N LEU A 498 7.98 -24.91 1.33
CA LEU A 498 8.16 -24.81 -0.12
C LEU A 498 6.81 -24.75 -0.84
N ILE A 499 5.87 -25.60 -0.45
CA ILE A 499 4.51 -25.58 -0.99
C ILE A 499 3.82 -24.25 -0.67
N MET A 500 3.86 -23.83 0.60
CA MET A 500 3.22 -22.58 1.04
C MET A 500 3.79 -21.38 0.27
N THR A 501 5.12 -21.29 0.15
CA THR A 501 5.80 -20.22 -0.58
C THR A 501 5.42 -20.26 -2.06
N ALA A 502 5.42 -21.44 -2.69
CA ALA A 502 5.03 -21.58 -4.10
C ALA A 502 3.56 -21.17 -4.34
N THR A 503 2.64 -21.54 -3.44
CA THR A 503 1.24 -21.12 -3.55
C THR A 503 1.04 -19.63 -3.33
N VAL A 504 1.84 -19.02 -2.45
CA VAL A 504 1.83 -17.57 -2.23
C VAL A 504 2.33 -16.84 -3.47
N VAL A 505 3.44 -17.28 -4.08
CA VAL A 505 3.94 -16.72 -5.35
C VAL A 505 2.89 -16.84 -6.45
N LEU A 506 2.30 -18.01 -6.62
CA LEU A 506 1.26 -18.23 -7.64
C LEU A 506 0.05 -17.32 -7.41
N THR A 507 -0.36 -17.12 -6.16
CA THR A 507 -1.47 -16.22 -5.82
C THR A 507 -1.13 -14.76 -6.07
N ASN A 508 0.11 -14.36 -5.82
CA ASN A 508 0.59 -13.01 -6.13
C ASN A 508 0.55 -12.73 -7.63
N VAL A 509 1.08 -13.65 -8.45
CA VAL A 509 1.03 -13.51 -9.91
C VAL A 509 -0.43 -13.49 -10.41
N ALA A 510 -1.29 -14.34 -9.87
CA ALA A 510 -2.71 -14.33 -10.17
C ALA A 510 -3.41 -13.01 -9.76
N ALA A 511 -3.02 -12.43 -8.62
CA ALA A 511 -3.55 -11.16 -8.14
C ALA A 511 -3.13 -9.99 -9.03
N LEU A 512 -1.86 -9.95 -9.46
CA LEU A 512 -1.38 -8.97 -10.43
C LEU A 512 -2.10 -9.09 -11.77
N GLY A 513 -2.28 -10.32 -12.27
CA GLY A 513 -2.96 -10.54 -13.56
C GLY A 513 -4.44 -10.17 -13.56
N VAL A 514 -5.17 -10.52 -12.51
CA VAL A 514 -6.57 -10.09 -12.36
C VAL A 514 -6.67 -8.61 -12.05
N GLY A 515 -5.75 -8.08 -11.24
CA GLY A 515 -5.67 -6.65 -10.94
C GLY A 515 -5.42 -5.81 -12.18
N TRP A 516 -4.59 -6.29 -13.11
CA TRP A 516 -4.37 -5.69 -14.43
C TRP A 516 -5.68 -5.60 -15.22
N TRP A 517 -6.40 -6.72 -15.38
CA TRP A 517 -7.69 -6.73 -16.10
C TRP A 517 -8.76 -5.86 -15.45
N ILE A 518 -8.80 -5.77 -14.12
CA ILE A 518 -9.72 -4.87 -13.43
C ILE A 518 -9.32 -3.40 -13.68
N SER A 519 -8.04 -3.08 -13.55
CA SER A 519 -7.54 -1.71 -13.72
C SER A 519 -7.79 -1.19 -15.13
N VAL A 520 -7.38 -1.95 -16.16
CA VAL A 520 -7.57 -1.56 -17.56
C VAL A 520 -9.03 -1.71 -18.00
N GLY A 521 -9.67 -2.84 -17.67
CA GLY A 521 -10.97 -3.18 -18.22
C GLY A 521 -12.17 -2.53 -17.51
N ILE A 522 -12.06 -2.26 -16.20
CA ILE A 522 -13.15 -1.68 -15.40
C ILE A 522 -12.90 -0.20 -15.11
N PHE A 523 -11.67 0.15 -14.72
CA PHE A 523 -11.32 1.52 -14.32
C PHE A 523 -10.72 2.35 -15.45
N GLY A 524 -10.33 1.75 -16.57
CA GLY A 524 -9.79 2.46 -17.72
C GLY A 524 -8.36 2.98 -17.54
N PHE A 525 -7.63 2.51 -16.52
CA PHE A 525 -6.24 2.88 -16.32
C PHE A 525 -5.37 2.31 -17.45
N GLU A 526 -4.48 3.12 -18.02
CA GLU A 526 -3.65 2.69 -19.16
C GLU A 526 -2.55 1.72 -18.74
N ARG A 527 -1.87 2.03 -17.62
CA ARG A 527 -0.69 1.29 -17.14
C ARG A 527 -0.71 1.13 -15.63
N PHE A 528 0.17 0.27 -15.11
CA PHE A 528 0.46 0.21 -13.69
C PHE A 528 1.49 1.26 -13.29
N ASP A 529 1.34 1.80 -12.09
CA ASP A 529 2.43 2.51 -11.44
C ASP A 529 3.63 1.58 -11.23
N GLY A 530 4.85 2.13 -11.34
CA GLY A 530 6.09 1.37 -11.18
C GLY A 530 6.26 0.71 -9.82
N SER A 531 5.75 1.35 -8.76
CA SER A 531 5.83 0.85 -7.39
C SER A 531 4.72 -0.16 -7.06
N THR A 532 3.59 -0.16 -7.79
CA THR A 532 2.43 -1.03 -7.52
C THR A 532 2.81 -2.52 -7.44
N PRO A 533 3.53 -3.12 -8.42
CA PRO A 533 3.90 -4.53 -8.32
C PRO A 533 4.79 -4.85 -7.12
N LEU A 534 5.69 -3.93 -6.78
CA LEU A 534 6.60 -4.09 -5.63
C LEU A 534 5.80 -4.12 -4.33
N TYR A 535 4.99 -3.08 -4.08
CA TYR A 535 4.21 -2.96 -2.86
C TYR A 535 3.16 -4.06 -2.74
N ALA A 536 2.43 -4.36 -3.83
CA ALA A 536 1.44 -5.42 -3.84
C ALA A 536 2.08 -6.77 -3.48
N PHE A 537 3.23 -7.11 -4.05
CA PHE A 537 3.95 -8.33 -3.73
C PHE A 537 4.38 -8.36 -2.25
N VAL A 538 5.03 -7.29 -1.76
CA VAL A 538 5.48 -7.22 -0.37
C VAL A 538 4.30 -7.40 0.59
N PHE A 539 3.21 -6.67 0.40
CA PHE A 539 2.05 -6.75 1.30
C PHE A 539 1.29 -8.06 1.19
N LEU A 540 1.04 -8.59 -0.01
CA LEU A 540 0.35 -9.87 -0.19
C LEU A 540 1.15 -11.03 0.38
N VAL A 541 2.47 -11.02 0.18
CA VAL A 541 3.34 -12.03 0.76
C VAL A 541 3.37 -11.88 2.28
N ALA A 542 3.65 -10.68 2.80
CA ALA A 542 3.74 -10.41 4.23
C ALA A 542 2.43 -10.78 4.96
N LEU A 543 1.27 -10.36 4.45
CA LEU A 543 -0.03 -10.59 5.07
C LEU A 543 -0.63 -11.98 4.76
N GLY A 544 -0.31 -12.57 3.61
CA GLY A 544 -0.85 -13.86 3.18
C GLY A 544 -0.25 -15.06 3.92
N ILE A 545 0.98 -14.95 4.44
CA ILE A 545 1.63 -16.07 5.12
C ILE A 545 1.08 -16.29 6.53
N ASP A 546 0.70 -15.22 7.20
CA ASP A 546 0.23 -15.16 8.57
C ASP A 546 -0.87 -16.19 8.87
N TYR A 547 -1.87 -16.26 8.00
CA TYR A 547 -2.97 -17.19 8.16
C TYR A 547 -2.57 -18.63 7.79
N SER A 548 -1.53 -18.82 6.96
CA SER A 548 -1.06 -20.16 6.54
C SER A 548 -0.33 -20.81 7.68
N ILE A 549 0.42 -20.01 8.42
CA ILE A 549 1.01 -20.39 9.69
C ILE A 549 -0.09 -20.78 10.68
N PHE A 550 -1.18 -20.03 10.81
CA PHE A 550 -2.26 -20.35 11.75
C PHE A 550 -2.92 -21.71 11.46
N LEU A 551 -3.34 -21.93 10.21
CA LEU A 551 -3.99 -23.17 9.79
C LEU A 551 -3.07 -24.38 9.94
N ILE A 552 -1.81 -24.26 9.48
CA ILE A 552 -0.86 -25.38 9.48
C ILE A 552 -0.32 -25.66 10.88
N THR A 553 -0.08 -24.65 11.71
CA THR A 553 0.35 -24.87 13.09
C THR A 553 -0.74 -25.61 13.87
N ARG A 554 -2.01 -25.20 13.70
CA ARG A 554 -3.12 -25.92 14.33
C ARG A 554 -3.31 -27.32 13.75
N ALA A 555 -3.17 -27.48 12.43
CA ALA A 555 -3.19 -28.80 11.80
C ALA A 555 -2.07 -29.71 12.34
N LYS A 556 -0.87 -29.17 12.61
CA LYS A 556 0.25 -29.89 13.20
C LYS A 556 -0.03 -30.34 14.64
N GLU A 557 -0.73 -29.51 15.43
CA GLU A 557 -1.15 -29.86 16.78
C GLU A 557 -2.16 -31.02 16.77
N GLU A 558 -3.20 -30.92 15.93
CA GLU A 558 -4.23 -31.95 15.79
C GLU A 558 -3.69 -33.24 15.15
N ALA A 559 -2.75 -33.13 14.21
CA ALA A 559 -2.14 -34.28 13.53
C ALA A 559 -1.42 -35.24 14.48
N LYS A 560 -0.89 -34.75 15.61
CA LYS A 560 -0.28 -35.61 16.65
C LYS A 560 -1.29 -36.53 17.33
N ILE A 561 -2.57 -36.11 17.35
CA ILE A 561 -3.66 -36.82 18.03
C ILE A 561 -4.38 -37.74 17.04
N VAL A 562 -4.74 -37.23 15.86
CA VAL A 562 -5.62 -37.93 14.91
C VAL A 562 -5.00 -38.23 13.54
N GLY A 563 -3.70 -37.97 13.37
CA GLY A 563 -2.99 -38.13 12.10
C GLY A 563 -3.15 -36.94 11.15
N THR A 564 -2.22 -36.79 10.20
CA THR A 564 -2.10 -35.58 9.36
C THR A 564 -3.36 -35.27 8.54
N LYS A 565 -3.97 -36.29 7.93
CA LYS A 565 -5.13 -36.11 7.05
C LYS A 565 -6.37 -35.65 7.81
N GLU A 566 -6.62 -36.20 8.99
CA GLU A 566 -7.78 -35.78 9.80
C GLU A 566 -7.48 -34.47 10.54
N GLY A 567 -6.23 -34.28 10.98
CA GLY A 567 -5.79 -33.08 11.69
C GLY A 567 -5.96 -31.80 10.88
N VAL A 568 -5.68 -31.82 9.56
CA VAL A 568 -5.90 -30.65 8.70
C VAL A 568 -7.38 -30.32 8.53
N LEU A 569 -8.27 -31.32 8.48
CA LEU A 569 -9.71 -31.11 8.35
C LEU A 569 -10.31 -30.56 9.64
N ARG A 570 -9.91 -31.10 10.80
CA ARG A 570 -10.31 -30.55 12.11
C ARG A 570 -9.85 -29.11 12.29
N SER A 571 -8.61 -28.81 11.85
CA SER A 571 -8.10 -27.44 11.84
C SER A 571 -8.93 -26.53 10.94
N LEU A 572 -9.27 -26.98 9.73
CA LEU A 572 -10.11 -26.23 8.80
C LEU A 572 -11.50 -25.96 9.40
N SER A 573 -12.15 -26.95 9.99
CA SER A 573 -13.46 -26.80 10.62
C SER A 573 -13.46 -25.80 11.77
N ALA A 574 -12.45 -25.88 12.63
CA ALA A 574 -12.33 -25.00 13.80
C ALA A 574 -11.97 -23.56 13.41
N THR A 575 -11.15 -23.36 12.39
CA THR A 575 -10.50 -22.06 12.12
C THR A 575 -11.02 -21.36 10.86
N GLY A 576 -11.66 -22.09 9.94
CA GLY A 576 -12.08 -21.56 8.63
C GLY A 576 -13.00 -20.35 8.73
N GLY A 577 -13.98 -20.36 9.64
CA GLY A 577 -14.90 -19.24 9.81
C GLY A 577 -14.21 -17.94 10.20
N VAL A 578 -13.29 -18.01 11.16
CA VAL A 578 -12.56 -16.86 11.68
C VAL A 578 -11.56 -16.37 10.63
N ILE A 579 -10.80 -17.29 10.04
CA ILE A 579 -9.81 -17.00 9.01
C ILE A 579 -10.45 -16.33 7.79
N THR A 580 -11.57 -16.85 7.28
CA THR A 580 -12.25 -16.26 6.13
C THR A 580 -12.84 -14.89 6.45
N SER A 581 -13.42 -14.71 7.65
CA SER A 581 -13.90 -13.39 8.07
C SER A 581 -12.76 -12.37 8.18
N ALA A 582 -11.61 -12.78 8.71
CA ALA A 582 -10.42 -11.95 8.80
C ALA A 582 -9.83 -11.61 7.42
N GLY A 583 -9.80 -12.59 6.52
CA GLY A 583 -9.35 -12.42 5.14
C GLY A 583 -10.21 -11.42 4.36
N ILE A 584 -11.54 -11.59 4.41
CA ILE A 584 -12.49 -10.65 3.78
C ILE A 584 -12.31 -9.25 4.38
N LEU A 585 -12.16 -9.15 5.70
CA LEU A 585 -11.93 -7.87 6.36
C LEU A 585 -10.67 -7.19 5.88
N LEU A 586 -9.55 -7.92 5.86
CA LEU A 586 -8.27 -7.39 5.40
C LEU A 586 -8.37 -6.92 3.93
N ALA A 587 -8.97 -7.74 3.06
CA ALA A 587 -9.19 -7.38 1.66
C ALA A 587 -10.01 -6.07 1.56
N SER A 588 -11.14 -5.98 2.27
CA SER A 588 -12.00 -4.80 2.22
C SER A 588 -11.36 -3.54 2.78
N VAL A 589 -10.47 -3.66 3.78
CA VAL A 589 -9.70 -2.52 4.30
C VAL A 589 -8.73 -2.00 3.24
N PHE A 590 -8.02 -2.89 2.53
CA PHE A 590 -7.15 -2.48 1.42
C PHE A 590 -7.91 -1.88 0.24
N ALA A 591 -9.11 -2.38 -0.06
CA ALA A 591 -9.97 -1.79 -1.07
C ALA A 591 -10.37 -0.33 -0.75
N ALA A 592 -10.30 0.10 0.51
CA ALA A 592 -10.57 1.49 0.89
C ALA A 592 -9.52 2.48 0.37
N LEU A 593 -8.32 2.02 -0.02
CA LEU A 593 -7.31 2.89 -0.64
C LEU A 593 -7.78 3.46 -1.98
N GLY A 594 -8.67 2.76 -2.69
CA GLY A 594 -9.27 3.26 -3.93
C GLY A 594 -10.26 4.42 -3.74
N VAL A 595 -10.47 4.89 -2.50
CA VAL A 595 -11.21 6.12 -2.22
C VAL A 595 -10.33 7.35 -2.42
N LEU A 596 -9.00 7.19 -2.33
CA LEU A 596 -8.07 8.27 -2.62
C LEU A 596 -7.96 8.44 -4.15
N PRO A 597 -7.95 9.68 -4.67
CA PRO A 597 -8.03 9.93 -6.10
C PRO A 597 -6.67 9.79 -6.81
N LEU A 598 -5.87 8.81 -6.38
CA LEU A 598 -4.60 8.43 -7.01
C LEU A 598 -4.65 7.01 -7.54
N VAL A 599 -4.18 6.84 -8.77
CA VAL A 599 -4.17 5.57 -9.49
C VAL A 599 -3.32 4.53 -8.77
N VAL A 600 -2.13 4.88 -8.27
CA VAL A 600 -1.26 3.96 -7.52
C VAL A 600 -1.95 3.36 -6.29
N LEU A 601 -2.70 4.15 -5.54
CA LEU A 601 -3.39 3.70 -4.32
C LEU A 601 -4.61 2.83 -4.66
N ALA A 602 -5.36 3.20 -5.71
CA ALA A 602 -6.45 2.39 -6.23
C ALA A 602 -5.95 1.03 -6.75
N GLN A 603 -4.88 1.01 -7.55
CA GLN A 603 -4.26 -0.21 -8.06
C GLN A 603 -3.77 -1.10 -6.93
N LEU A 604 -3.09 -0.53 -5.93
CA LEU A 604 -2.65 -1.27 -4.75
C LEU A 604 -3.84 -1.89 -3.99
N GLY A 605 -4.91 -1.11 -3.79
CA GLY A 605 -6.15 -1.59 -3.17
C GLY A 605 -6.79 -2.75 -3.95
N ILE A 606 -6.87 -2.64 -5.28
CA ILE A 606 -7.43 -3.66 -6.17
C ILE A 606 -6.61 -4.95 -6.12
N VAL A 607 -5.29 -4.87 -6.33
CA VAL A 607 -4.42 -6.05 -6.40
C VAL A 607 -4.39 -6.75 -5.05
N ILE A 608 -4.26 -6.02 -3.94
CA ILE A 608 -4.24 -6.61 -2.60
C ILE A 608 -5.60 -7.21 -2.25
N PHE A 609 -6.71 -6.52 -2.57
CA PHE A 609 -8.06 -7.06 -2.37
C PHE A 609 -8.23 -8.42 -3.06
N VAL A 610 -7.88 -8.51 -4.34
CA VAL A 610 -7.98 -9.75 -5.11
C VAL A 610 -7.05 -10.82 -4.53
N GLY A 611 -5.79 -10.49 -4.27
CA GLY A 611 -4.80 -11.46 -3.79
C GLY A 611 -5.15 -12.02 -2.42
N VAL A 612 -5.62 -11.20 -1.48
CA VAL A 612 -6.08 -11.66 -0.17
C VAL A 612 -7.31 -12.56 -0.30
N LEU A 613 -8.26 -12.25 -1.18
CA LEU A 613 -9.43 -13.11 -1.40
C LEU A 613 -9.06 -14.45 -2.05
N LEU A 614 -8.19 -14.45 -3.06
CA LEU A 614 -7.69 -15.67 -3.69
C LEU A 614 -6.94 -16.54 -2.68
N ASP A 615 -6.05 -15.94 -1.88
CA ASP A 615 -5.31 -16.67 -0.86
C ASP A 615 -6.27 -17.28 0.18
N THR A 616 -7.20 -16.49 0.71
CA THR A 616 -8.04 -16.90 1.85
C THR A 616 -9.15 -17.88 1.45
N LEU A 617 -9.80 -17.67 0.30
CA LEU A 617 -10.93 -18.47 -0.14
C LEU A 617 -10.52 -19.68 -0.97
N LEU A 618 -9.51 -19.53 -1.84
CA LEU A 618 -9.09 -20.60 -2.76
C LEU A 618 -7.88 -21.35 -2.22
N VAL A 619 -6.77 -20.65 -1.93
CA VAL A 619 -5.52 -21.35 -1.58
C VAL A 619 -5.60 -22.01 -0.21
N ARG A 620 -5.92 -21.23 0.80
CA ARG A 620 -5.91 -21.63 2.20
C ARG A 620 -7.00 -22.62 2.57
N THR A 621 -8.21 -22.34 2.11
CA THR A 621 -9.40 -23.11 2.47
C THR A 621 -9.50 -24.41 1.67
N ILE A 622 -8.97 -24.43 0.45
CA ILE A 622 -9.20 -25.50 -0.51
C ILE A 622 -7.88 -26.15 -0.95
N LEU A 623 -6.97 -25.40 -1.58
CA LEU A 623 -5.76 -25.94 -2.19
C LEU A 623 -4.80 -26.57 -1.17
N ILE A 624 -4.47 -25.87 -0.08
CA ILE A 624 -3.53 -26.34 0.95
C ILE A 624 -4.06 -27.61 1.63
N PRO A 625 -5.30 -27.67 2.16
CA PRO A 625 -5.86 -28.90 2.71
C PRO A 625 -5.85 -30.06 1.69
N ALA A 626 -6.16 -29.79 0.42
CA ALA A 626 -6.13 -30.82 -0.62
C ALA A 626 -4.71 -31.36 -0.87
N LEU A 627 -3.70 -30.49 -0.91
CA LEU A 627 -2.29 -30.89 -1.02
C LEU A 627 -1.84 -31.73 0.19
N VAL A 628 -2.29 -31.37 1.40
CA VAL A 628 -2.03 -32.17 2.61
C VAL A 628 -2.71 -33.54 2.53
N GLN A 629 -3.93 -33.64 1.98
CA GLN A 629 -4.59 -34.93 1.76
C GLN A 629 -3.81 -35.84 0.80
N ILE A 630 -3.19 -35.28 -0.23
CA ILE A 630 -2.37 -36.01 -1.22
C ILE A 630 -1.03 -36.44 -0.62
N LEU A 631 -0.33 -35.52 0.03
CA LEU A 631 1.03 -35.75 0.54
C LEU A 631 1.08 -36.54 1.85
N GLY A 632 0.02 -36.44 2.67
CA GLY A 632 -0.03 -37.05 3.99
C GLY A 632 1.17 -36.67 4.85
N GLU A 633 1.78 -37.66 5.50
CA GLU A 633 2.93 -37.46 6.40
C GLU A 633 4.17 -36.87 5.71
N LYS A 634 4.29 -36.99 4.37
CA LYS A 634 5.41 -36.39 3.63
C LYS A 634 5.40 -34.86 3.70
N PHE A 635 4.25 -34.25 3.96
CA PHE A 635 4.11 -32.80 4.13
C PHE A 635 5.01 -32.25 5.26
N TRP A 636 5.30 -33.07 6.28
CA TRP A 636 6.09 -32.66 7.43
C TRP A 636 7.58 -32.97 7.31
N TRP A 637 8.02 -33.61 6.22
CA TRP A 637 9.40 -34.02 6.05
C TRP A 637 10.37 -32.82 6.15
N PRO A 638 11.48 -32.92 6.90
CA PRO A 638 12.04 -34.13 7.55
C PRO A 638 11.53 -34.43 8.97
N ALA A 639 10.70 -33.57 9.56
CA ALA A 639 10.10 -33.88 10.85
C ALA A 639 9.15 -35.07 10.72
N LYS A 640 9.37 -36.10 11.55
CA LYS A 640 8.42 -37.19 11.74
C LYS A 640 7.43 -36.76 12.82
N LEU A 641 6.15 -36.66 12.46
CA LEU A 641 5.09 -36.61 13.46
C LEU A 641 4.80 -38.05 13.87
N ASP A 642 5.32 -38.46 15.03
CA ASP A 642 4.89 -39.71 15.63
C ASP A 642 3.43 -39.54 16.04
N SER A 643 2.52 -40.14 15.29
CA SER A 643 1.12 -40.21 15.70
C SER A 643 1.00 -41.18 16.87
N ASN A 644 0.23 -40.82 17.89
CA ASN A 644 -0.04 -41.71 19.04
C ASN A 644 -0.99 -42.86 18.70
N ILE A 645 -1.26 -43.12 17.41
CA ILE A 645 -2.16 -44.17 16.97
C ILE A 645 -1.34 -45.46 16.82
N PRO A 646 -1.60 -46.51 17.63
CA PRO A 646 -0.94 -47.80 17.44
C PRO A 646 -1.26 -48.35 16.06
N ALA A 647 -0.24 -48.85 15.36
CA ALA A 647 -0.29 -49.29 13.96
C ALA A 647 -1.36 -50.36 13.62
N ASN A 648 -2.04 -50.92 14.62
CA ASN A 648 -3.05 -51.98 14.46
C ASN A 648 -4.48 -51.47 14.18
N GLU A 649 -4.80 -50.20 14.37
CA GLU A 649 -6.15 -49.67 14.05
C GLU A 649 -6.31 -49.25 12.59
N VAL A 650 -5.20 -49.02 11.86
CA VAL A 650 -5.24 -48.63 10.44
C VAL A 650 -5.63 -49.82 9.55
N SER A 651 -5.39 -51.07 9.98
CA SER A 651 -5.71 -52.26 9.20
C SER A 651 -7.16 -52.74 9.32
N GLU A 652 -7.88 -52.41 10.39
CA GLU A 652 -9.27 -52.87 10.54
C GLU A 652 -10.25 -52.11 9.64
N ASP A 653 -10.00 -50.82 9.36
CA ASP A 653 -10.89 -49.98 8.54
C ASP A 653 -10.74 -50.21 7.02
N GLU A 654 -9.63 -50.83 6.57
CA GLU A 654 -9.51 -51.36 5.20
C GLU A 654 -10.17 -52.74 5.04
N SER A 655 -10.30 -53.53 6.11
CA SER A 655 -10.88 -54.88 6.06
C SER A 655 -12.43 -54.91 6.06
N LEU A 656 -13.06 -53.79 6.43
CA LEU A 656 -14.53 -53.65 6.44
C LEU A 656 -15.11 -53.03 5.15
N LYS A 657 -14.28 -52.84 4.12
CA LYS A 657 -14.69 -52.44 2.76
C LYS A 657 -14.36 -53.52 1.74
N VAL A 658 -15.03 -54.66 1.86
CA VAL A 658 -15.27 -55.59 0.74
C VAL A 658 -16.77 -55.66 0.50
#